data_AF-A0A0W4ZAR4-F1
#
_entry.id   AF-A0A0W4ZAR4-F1
#
_cell.length_a   1.000
_cell.length_b   1.000
_cell.length_c   1.000
_cell.angle_alpha   90.00
_cell.angle_beta   90.00
_cell.angle_gamma   90.00
#
_symmetry.space_group_name_H-M   'P 1'
#
loop_
_entity.id
_entity.type
_entity.pdbx_description
1 polymer ?
#
loop_
_entity_poly.entity_id
_entity_poly.type
_entity_poly.pdbx_seq_one_letter_code
_entity_poly.pdbx_strand_id
1 'polypeptide(L)'
;MARPVKRQAVQGAQDEIDEKHLLAFIAKDKYENGCKDELKKYCEDLKKVDGGLNVNEKVKGFCEDGKQDEKCAGLKDEVKKVLGTFKTELEKALQETKDENCKKYEEKCILLEETDYDVIKENCVNLREKCYKLKREKVAVELLLRALGGDVKDNKCKEKMEKVCPVLSRESDELMFFCLDPSGTCGELKGKLGTVCQPLKEDLKNGELAEKCYERLEKCHFYGEACDNTKCQVFEEECKKNNITYKAPESDFSPVKPSASLLRRIGFDDVYKKAEKHGIIIGKIGVDLPRKSGTKFLQDLLLLLSRNGNEKEPDKKCTEALKKCGASEYLNTELKKLCEDQKKDEKCKELLNVNVKERCTNLKLKLYLKGLSTEYDDQESDPLSWGQLPTFFIKGECAELESECFYLENACDNEIDQACQNARAACYKKGQDRMLNKFFQKELKGKLGLVRYRSDPKDCKKYVVENCTKLKKDNRYLSKCLYPKELCYMLSDDIFLQSKELGALLDDQRDFPLEKDCLELKEKCDELGSDSLLNLEKCITLKRRCEYFDVTERFRKVFLEKKDDSLMIQENCTKALHEKCNTLYKRRKNSFSVSCALPEETCSYMVFHTSQDCKYLKENIKNGGIVGKIEQEKANEALVEELCTTWGRHCHQLVENCPDKLKKEGDNKDHNCDKLEEKCSETFKKLELEEELTHLLKGNLKEDEKCKEALKKHCPELEKKGTFKILLDKCEEKTFEKLCKKLVEKIGKKCLTLKTDLDEAKKELKGKKDEYEKAKQAAEESTEAAKLLLSKSGKAAMPSGQDSNGSVPAPPAEPAPGQSPPGPPPPPPPQNGTPDTPDGTSGTTGQTKNNAKLGLVKRAYVDGGVSEVEVKAFDATTVALELYLELKEECNALELDCGFKEDCPDTKQACKEIEELCKGIESLKVTPHHTETITNKVTETQTETQTVEKGDVKTDVKTVEKTVTVTKPGSGGKVTEECTMIQTTDTWVTRTSLHTSTITSTSTVTSTVTLTSMRKCKPTKCTTDSTKETQKEEDEEVKPNNGMKIRVPDMIKIMLLGVIVMGMM
;
A
#
# COMPACT_ATOMS: atom_id res chain seq x y z
N MET A 1 -7.50 -16.72 3.01
CA MET A 1 -8.85 -17.21 3.37
C MET A 1 -8.73 -18.62 3.95
N ALA A 2 -9.53 -18.99 4.96
CA ALA A 2 -9.57 -20.36 5.49
C ALA A 2 -11.00 -20.93 5.39
N ARG A 3 -11.14 -22.20 5.00
CA ARG A 3 -12.40 -22.93 5.12
C ARG A 3 -12.70 -23.22 6.60
N PRO A 4 -13.96 -23.34 7.04
CA PRO A 4 -14.28 -23.81 8.38
C PRO A 4 -13.76 -25.25 8.55
N VAL A 5 -12.77 -25.41 9.43
CA VAL A 5 -12.04 -26.68 9.60
C VAL A 5 -12.92 -27.73 10.26
N LYS A 6 -13.06 -28.89 9.63
CA LYS A 6 -13.67 -30.08 10.23
C LYS A 6 -12.69 -30.70 11.24
N ARG A 7 -12.56 -30.10 12.43
CA ARG A 7 -11.86 -30.74 13.55
C ARG A 7 -12.53 -32.10 13.83
N GLN A 8 -11.75 -33.17 13.85
CA GLN A 8 -12.23 -34.47 14.32
C GLN A 8 -12.67 -34.33 15.79
N ALA A 9 -13.83 -34.90 16.10
CA ALA A 9 -14.36 -34.86 17.46
C ALA A 9 -13.57 -35.81 18.37
N VAL A 10 -13.15 -35.31 19.53
CA VAL A 10 -12.88 -36.18 20.68
C VAL A 10 -14.23 -36.72 21.13
N GLN A 11 -14.41 -38.04 21.13
CA GLN A 11 -15.65 -38.70 21.53
C GLN A 11 -15.79 -38.76 23.07
N GLY A 12 -15.79 -37.59 23.71
CA GLY A 12 -16.48 -37.39 24.98
C GLY A 12 -17.91 -36.95 24.68
N ALA A 13 -18.89 -37.41 25.45
CA ALA A 13 -20.27 -36.96 25.27
C ALA A 13 -20.36 -35.45 25.54
N GLN A 14 -20.75 -34.67 24.52
CA GLN A 14 -21.29 -33.34 24.77
C GLN A 14 -22.66 -33.54 25.42
N ASP A 15 -22.90 -32.90 26.56
CA ASP A 15 -24.24 -32.80 27.13
C ASP A 15 -25.13 -32.10 26.10
N GLU A 16 -26.02 -32.85 25.46
CA GLU A 16 -26.80 -32.35 24.34
C GLU A 16 -27.84 -31.32 24.82
N ILE A 17 -27.99 -30.21 24.09
CA ILE A 17 -28.97 -29.17 24.45
C ILE A 17 -30.38 -29.75 24.22
N ASP A 18 -30.96 -30.23 25.31
CA ASP A 18 -32.30 -30.80 25.28
C ASP A 18 -33.40 -29.74 25.14
N GLU A 19 -34.57 -30.14 24.65
CA GLU A 19 -35.75 -29.30 24.44
C GLU A 19 -36.09 -28.45 25.68
N LYS A 20 -35.89 -29.03 26.87
CA LYS A 20 -36.11 -28.43 28.19
C LYS A 20 -35.28 -27.16 28.41
N HIS A 21 -34.06 -27.10 27.89
CA HIS A 21 -33.22 -25.90 27.95
C HIS A 21 -33.74 -24.79 27.02
N LEU A 22 -34.34 -25.16 25.88
CA LEU A 22 -34.94 -24.20 24.94
C LEU A 22 -36.25 -23.65 25.51
N LEU A 23 -37.08 -24.51 26.12
CA LEU A 23 -38.30 -24.13 26.81
C LEU A 23 -37.99 -23.23 28.02
N ALA A 24 -36.96 -23.54 28.82
CA ALA A 24 -36.50 -22.68 29.91
C ALA A 24 -36.02 -21.31 29.40
N PHE A 25 -35.22 -21.26 28.32
CA PHE A 25 -34.73 -19.99 27.75
C PHE A 25 -35.85 -19.12 27.15
N ILE A 26 -36.90 -19.72 26.60
CA ILE A 26 -38.06 -19.00 26.03
C ILE A 26 -39.04 -18.55 27.13
N ALA A 27 -39.32 -19.41 28.10
CA ALA A 27 -40.26 -19.11 29.19
C ALA A 27 -39.64 -18.24 30.30
N LYS A 28 -38.31 -18.25 30.45
CA LYS A 28 -37.55 -17.49 31.45
C LYS A 28 -38.04 -17.78 32.87
N ASP A 29 -38.30 -16.76 33.68
CA ASP A 29 -38.97 -16.82 34.98
C ASP A 29 -40.34 -17.52 34.90
N LYS A 30 -41.09 -17.35 33.81
CA LYS A 30 -42.47 -17.83 33.65
C LYS A 30 -42.60 -19.34 33.44
N TYR A 31 -41.51 -20.10 33.42
CA TYR A 31 -41.58 -21.56 33.51
C TYR A 31 -42.28 -22.03 34.81
N GLU A 32 -42.14 -21.23 35.88
CA GLU A 32 -42.82 -21.38 37.18
C GLU A 32 -44.35 -21.29 37.05
N ASN A 33 -44.81 -20.25 36.35
CA ASN A 33 -46.21 -19.85 36.14
C ASN A 33 -46.29 -18.98 34.86
N GLY A 34 -47.12 -19.35 33.88
CA GLY A 34 -47.34 -18.56 32.65
C GLY A 34 -46.64 -19.06 31.38
N CYS A 35 -45.84 -20.14 31.46
CA CYS A 35 -45.18 -20.83 30.34
C CYS A 35 -46.03 -20.89 29.06
N LYS A 36 -47.29 -21.29 29.19
CA LYS A 36 -48.26 -21.46 28.09
C LYS A 36 -48.39 -20.21 27.22
N ASP A 37 -48.51 -19.05 27.85
CA ASP A 37 -48.87 -17.81 27.15
C ASP A 37 -47.64 -17.14 26.54
N GLU A 38 -46.48 -17.23 27.21
CA GLU A 38 -45.21 -16.79 26.62
C GLU A 38 -44.78 -17.70 25.46
N LEU A 39 -44.96 -19.03 25.58
CA LEU A 39 -44.68 -19.97 24.49
C LEU A 39 -45.61 -19.78 23.30
N LYS A 40 -46.91 -19.54 23.53
CA LYS A 40 -47.86 -19.17 22.46
C LYS A 40 -47.44 -17.90 21.73
N LYS A 41 -47.18 -16.82 22.48
CA LYS A 41 -46.72 -15.53 21.95
C LYS A 41 -45.45 -15.68 21.11
N TYR A 42 -44.47 -16.42 21.62
CA TYR A 42 -43.24 -16.77 20.90
C TYR A 42 -43.51 -17.50 19.57
N CYS A 43 -44.32 -18.55 19.62
CA CYS A 43 -44.67 -19.35 18.43
C CYS A 43 -45.53 -18.58 17.42
N GLU A 44 -46.40 -17.67 17.86
CA GLU A 44 -47.13 -16.75 16.98
C GLU A 44 -46.19 -15.77 16.28
N ASP A 45 -45.23 -15.18 17.00
CA ASP A 45 -44.26 -14.25 16.40
C ASP A 45 -43.31 -14.96 15.43
N LEU A 46 -42.95 -16.23 15.66
CA LEU A 46 -42.30 -17.07 14.65
C LEU A 46 -43.19 -17.36 13.44
N LYS A 47 -44.48 -17.70 13.62
CA LYS A 47 -45.43 -17.91 12.51
C LYS A 47 -45.64 -16.64 11.66
N LYS A 48 -45.51 -15.44 12.26
CA LYS A 48 -45.48 -14.13 11.56
C LYS A 48 -44.17 -13.87 10.79
N VAL A 49 -43.09 -14.64 11.04
CA VAL A 49 -41.83 -14.62 10.26
C VAL A 49 -41.86 -15.63 9.13
N ASP A 50 -42.18 -16.88 9.45
CA ASP A 50 -42.27 -17.99 8.50
C ASP A 50 -43.41 -18.94 8.91
N GLY A 51 -44.50 -18.92 8.15
CA GLY A 51 -45.66 -19.79 8.37
C GLY A 51 -45.37 -21.28 8.16
N GLY A 52 -44.24 -21.64 7.54
CA GLY A 52 -43.78 -23.03 7.44
C GLY A 52 -43.00 -23.54 8.65
N LEU A 53 -42.61 -22.63 9.56
CA LEU A 53 -41.71 -22.89 10.69
C LEU A 53 -40.48 -23.72 10.30
N ASN A 54 -39.67 -23.20 9.37
CA ASN A 54 -38.38 -23.79 8.96
C ASN A 54 -37.26 -23.47 9.98
N VAL A 55 -37.57 -23.68 11.26
CA VAL A 55 -36.70 -23.44 12.42
C VAL A 55 -36.04 -24.74 12.90
N ASN A 56 -35.42 -24.73 14.08
CA ASN A 56 -34.93 -25.96 14.73
C ASN A 56 -36.08 -26.95 14.96
N GLU A 57 -35.84 -28.24 14.76
CA GLU A 57 -36.86 -29.30 14.84
C GLU A 57 -37.56 -29.37 16.20
N LYS A 58 -36.84 -29.13 17.31
CA LYS A 58 -37.42 -29.06 18.67
C LYS A 58 -38.39 -27.87 18.78
N VAL A 59 -37.99 -26.71 18.25
CA VAL A 59 -38.80 -25.48 18.22
C VAL A 59 -40.05 -25.64 17.37
N LYS A 60 -39.94 -26.31 16.23
CA LYS A 60 -41.09 -26.65 15.40
C LYS A 60 -42.08 -27.53 16.19
N GLY A 61 -41.58 -28.58 16.85
CA GLY A 61 -42.40 -29.52 17.63
C GLY A 61 -43.19 -28.90 18.78
N PHE A 62 -42.68 -27.89 19.48
CA PHE A 62 -43.44 -27.17 20.52
C PHE A 62 -44.25 -25.97 20.00
N CYS A 63 -44.07 -25.56 18.74
CA CYS A 63 -44.89 -24.54 18.07
C CYS A 63 -46.00 -25.11 17.17
N GLU A 64 -46.15 -26.43 17.08
CA GLU A 64 -47.33 -27.10 16.52
C GLU A 64 -48.61 -26.72 17.29
N ASP A 65 -49.74 -26.60 16.59
CA ASP A 65 -50.97 -26.06 17.17
C ASP A 65 -51.55 -26.97 18.27
N GLY A 66 -51.73 -26.40 19.46
CA GLY A 66 -52.27 -27.11 20.64
C GLY A 66 -51.20 -27.75 21.55
N LYS A 67 -49.97 -27.96 21.08
CA LYS A 67 -48.91 -28.62 21.88
C LYS A 67 -48.31 -27.77 23.00
N GLN A 68 -48.61 -26.48 23.07
CA GLN A 68 -48.08 -25.60 24.13
C GLN A 68 -48.55 -26.03 25.53
N ASP A 69 -49.77 -26.56 25.63
CA ASP A 69 -50.31 -27.11 26.88
C ASP A 69 -49.60 -28.40 27.30
N GLU A 70 -49.37 -29.32 26.35
CA GLU A 70 -48.61 -30.57 26.57
C GLU A 70 -47.16 -30.28 26.99
N LYS A 71 -46.49 -29.32 26.34
CA LYS A 71 -45.07 -29.00 26.55
C LYS A 71 -44.79 -28.18 27.81
N CYS A 72 -45.78 -27.45 28.33
CA CYS A 72 -45.66 -26.78 29.63
C CYS A 72 -46.08 -27.69 30.82
N ALA A 73 -46.77 -28.80 30.58
CA ALA A 73 -47.15 -29.73 31.64
C ALA A 73 -45.93 -30.42 32.25
N GLY A 74 -45.75 -30.30 33.57
CA GLY A 74 -44.59 -30.86 34.30
C GLY A 74 -43.26 -30.13 34.10
N LEU A 75 -43.16 -29.19 33.15
CA LEU A 75 -41.92 -28.46 32.83
C LEU A 75 -41.26 -27.82 34.06
N LYS A 76 -42.06 -27.34 35.03
CA LYS A 76 -41.61 -26.75 36.30
C LYS A 76 -40.64 -27.67 37.07
N ASP A 77 -41.03 -28.92 37.27
CA ASP A 77 -40.22 -29.89 38.03
C ASP A 77 -39.01 -30.35 37.22
N GLU A 78 -39.16 -30.46 35.90
CA GLU A 78 -38.06 -30.83 35.00
C GLU A 78 -36.97 -29.74 34.94
N VAL A 79 -37.36 -28.47 34.79
CA VAL A 79 -36.44 -27.33 34.76
C VAL A 79 -35.79 -27.15 36.13
N LYS A 80 -36.51 -27.25 37.27
CA LYS A 80 -35.88 -27.23 38.60
C LYS A 80 -34.87 -28.36 38.80
N LYS A 81 -35.11 -29.55 38.24
CA LYS A 81 -34.13 -30.65 38.24
C LYS A 81 -32.91 -30.35 37.38
N VAL A 82 -33.08 -29.73 36.20
CA VAL A 82 -31.98 -29.28 35.33
C VAL A 82 -31.15 -28.20 36.03
N LEU A 83 -31.79 -27.16 36.56
CA LEU A 83 -31.14 -26.07 37.30
C LEU A 83 -30.37 -26.60 38.52
N GLY A 84 -31.00 -27.42 39.36
CA GLY A 84 -30.36 -28.02 40.53
C GLY A 84 -29.15 -28.89 40.19
N THR A 85 -29.19 -29.63 39.07
CA THR A 85 -28.04 -30.40 38.57
C THR A 85 -26.93 -29.48 38.04
N PHE A 86 -27.30 -28.48 37.23
CA PHE A 86 -26.36 -27.55 36.61
C PHE A 86 -25.64 -26.67 37.63
N LYS A 87 -26.31 -26.27 38.72
CA LYS A 87 -25.68 -25.57 39.85
C LYS A 87 -24.43 -26.30 40.33
N THR A 88 -24.53 -27.60 40.63
CA THR A 88 -23.40 -28.39 41.13
C THR A 88 -22.32 -28.63 40.08
N GLU A 89 -22.67 -28.73 38.79
CA GLU A 89 -21.68 -28.73 37.70
C GLU A 89 -20.89 -27.40 37.66
N LEU A 90 -21.60 -26.28 37.81
CA LEU A 90 -21.10 -24.93 37.67
C LEU A 90 -20.23 -24.49 38.87
N GLU A 91 -20.65 -24.80 40.09
CA GLU A 91 -19.85 -24.63 41.31
C GLU A 91 -18.49 -25.34 41.19
N LYS A 92 -18.47 -26.56 40.66
CA LYS A 92 -17.23 -27.31 40.38
C LYS A 92 -16.41 -26.69 39.24
N ALA A 93 -17.05 -26.18 38.20
CA ALA A 93 -16.38 -25.49 37.09
C ALA A 93 -15.72 -24.15 37.50
N LEU A 94 -16.26 -23.50 38.52
CA LEU A 94 -15.73 -22.26 39.09
C LEU A 94 -14.51 -22.46 40.00
N GLN A 95 -14.32 -23.67 40.54
CA GLN A 95 -13.13 -24.05 41.32
C GLN A 95 -11.92 -24.30 40.40
N GLU A 96 -12.11 -25.03 39.30
CA GLU A 96 -11.06 -25.31 38.30
C GLU A 96 -11.44 -24.79 36.91
N THR A 97 -11.49 -23.47 36.71
CA THR A 97 -11.87 -22.91 35.41
C THR A 97 -10.80 -23.18 34.33
N LYS A 98 -11.18 -23.92 33.29
CA LYS A 98 -10.35 -24.41 32.18
C LYS A 98 -11.11 -24.26 30.86
N ASP A 99 -10.44 -24.27 29.71
CA ASP A 99 -11.08 -24.05 28.39
C ASP A 99 -12.22 -25.04 28.10
N GLU A 100 -12.13 -26.25 28.62
CA GLU A 100 -13.14 -27.30 28.47
C GLU A 100 -14.40 -26.96 29.29
N ASN A 101 -14.23 -26.54 30.55
CA ASN A 101 -15.31 -26.05 31.40
C ASN A 101 -15.99 -24.81 30.79
N CYS A 102 -15.21 -23.87 30.23
CA CYS A 102 -15.75 -22.73 29.51
C CYS A 102 -16.63 -23.18 28.33
N LYS A 103 -16.08 -23.97 27.40
CA LYS A 103 -16.82 -24.47 26.23
C LYS A 103 -18.05 -25.31 26.60
N LYS A 104 -18.00 -26.07 27.71
CA LYS A 104 -19.11 -26.93 28.15
C LYS A 104 -20.25 -26.13 28.81
N TYR A 105 -19.93 -25.08 29.58
CA TYR A 105 -20.90 -24.43 30.46
C TYR A 105 -21.29 -23.00 30.06
N GLU A 106 -20.50 -22.30 29.22
CA GLU A 106 -20.88 -20.99 28.68
C GLU A 106 -22.20 -21.05 27.89
N GLU A 107 -22.44 -22.12 27.12
CA GLU A 107 -23.72 -22.35 26.40
C GLU A 107 -24.90 -22.62 27.36
N LYS A 108 -24.72 -23.53 28.34
CA LYS A 108 -25.76 -23.84 29.34
C LYS A 108 -26.15 -22.58 30.13
N CYS A 109 -25.18 -21.75 30.49
CA CYS A 109 -25.40 -20.49 31.19
C CYS A 109 -26.33 -19.54 30.41
N ILE A 110 -26.04 -19.31 29.13
CA ILE A 110 -26.84 -18.41 28.26
C ILE A 110 -28.30 -18.88 28.14
N LEU A 111 -28.58 -20.18 28.32
CA LEU A 111 -29.94 -20.74 28.26
C LEU A 111 -30.68 -20.77 29.61
N LEU A 112 -29.98 -20.65 30.75
CA LEU A 112 -30.55 -20.93 32.08
C LEU A 112 -30.45 -19.77 33.08
N GLU A 113 -29.62 -18.75 32.83
CA GLU A 113 -29.40 -17.63 33.76
C GLU A 113 -30.58 -16.64 33.88
N GLU A 114 -31.57 -16.71 32.98
CA GLU A 114 -32.78 -15.87 33.01
C GLU A 114 -33.99 -16.63 33.60
N THR A 115 -33.73 -17.64 34.44
CA THR A 115 -34.74 -18.33 35.27
C THR A 115 -34.84 -17.71 36.67
N ASP A 116 -35.77 -18.19 37.50
CA ASP A 116 -36.04 -17.73 38.89
C ASP A 116 -34.93 -18.07 39.91
N TYR A 117 -33.71 -18.34 39.45
CA TYR A 117 -32.68 -19.02 40.24
C TYR A 117 -31.38 -18.20 40.27
N ASP A 118 -31.36 -17.13 41.06
CA ASP A 118 -30.29 -16.12 41.12
C ASP A 118 -28.88 -16.70 41.28
N VAL A 119 -28.73 -17.76 42.07
CA VAL A 119 -27.45 -18.45 42.28
C VAL A 119 -26.88 -19.03 40.98
N ILE A 120 -27.69 -19.32 39.96
CA ILE A 120 -27.20 -19.70 38.62
C ILE A 120 -26.82 -18.46 37.82
N LYS A 121 -27.59 -17.37 37.90
CA LYS A 121 -27.26 -16.07 37.27
C LYS A 121 -25.89 -15.58 37.72
N GLU A 122 -25.66 -15.45 39.03
CA GLU A 122 -24.38 -15.04 39.62
C GLU A 122 -23.22 -15.94 39.20
N ASN A 123 -23.37 -17.27 39.36
CA ASN A 123 -22.32 -18.21 39.02
C ASN A 123 -22.02 -18.23 37.50
N CYS A 124 -23.00 -17.94 36.65
CA CYS A 124 -22.82 -17.82 35.20
C CYS A 124 -22.11 -16.53 34.78
N VAL A 125 -22.41 -15.39 35.42
CA VAL A 125 -21.65 -14.15 35.23
C VAL A 125 -20.18 -14.38 35.64
N ASN A 126 -19.96 -14.96 36.83
CA ASN A 126 -18.62 -15.27 37.34
C ASN A 126 -17.86 -16.28 36.47
N LEU A 127 -18.53 -17.28 35.90
CA LEU A 127 -17.91 -18.22 34.96
C LEU A 127 -17.46 -17.48 33.70
N ARG A 128 -18.33 -16.68 33.08
CA ARG A 128 -17.99 -15.90 31.88
C ARG A 128 -16.80 -14.99 32.10
N GLU A 129 -16.74 -14.30 33.24
CA GLU A 129 -15.64 -13.39 33.52
C GLU A 129 -14.31 -14.14 33.67
N LYS A 130 -14.28 -15.23 34.45
CA LYS A 130 -13.09 -16.11 34.54
C LYS A 130 -12.68 -16.66 33.19
N CYS A 131 -13.63 -17.12 32.39
CA CYS A 131 -13.39 -17.66 31.04
C CYS A 131 -12.88 -16.61 30.05
N TYR A 132 -13.34 -15.35 30.16
CA TYR A 132 -12.86 -14.26 29.31
C TYR A 132 -11.45 -13.80 29.72
N LYS A 133 -11.21 -13.59 31.03
CA LYS A 133 -9.88 -13.30 31.59
C LYS A 133 -8.85 -14.37 31.17
N LEU A 134 -9.17 -15.66 31.34
CA LEU A 134 -8.33 -16.79 30.92
C LEU A 134 -8.02 -16.79 29.40
N LYS A 135 -8.98 -16.38 28.55
CA LYS A 135 -8.79 -16.35 27.09
C LYS A 135 -7.94 -15.14 26.64
N ARG A 136 -8.00 -14.01 27.34
CA ARG A 136 -7.11 -12.84 27.11
C ARG A 136 -5.71 -13.09 27.65
N GLU A 137 -5.58 -13.62 28.87
CA GLU A 137 -4.31 -14.03 29.48
C GLU A 137 -3.49 -14.95 28.55
N LYS A 138 -4.15 -15.93 27.92
CA LYS A 138 -3.51 -16.83 26.95
C LYS A 138 -2.92 -16.13 25.73
N VAL A 139 -3.48 -14.99 25.30
CA VAL A 139 -2.93 -14.19 24.19
C VAL A 139 -1.66 -13.46 24.64
N ALA A 140 -1.67 -12.88 25.84
CA ALA A 140 -0.47 -12.27 26.43
C ALA A 140 0.64 -13.32 26.63
N VAL A 141 0.31 -14.51 27.14
CA VAL A 141 1.23 -15.66 27.25
C VAL A 141 1.76 -16.10 25.87
N GLU A 142 0.89 -16.22 24.85
CA GLU A 142 1.34 -16.61 23.50
C GLU A 142 2.36 -15.60 22.94
N LEU A 143 2.16 -14.31 23.17
CA LEU A 143 3.07 -13.23 22.76
C LEU A 143 4.38 -13.20 23.56
N LEU A 144 4.32 -13.37 24.89
CA LEU A 144 5.52 -13.41 25.74
C LEU A 144 6.42 -14.59 25.38
N LEU A 145 5.86 -15.78 25.16
CA LEU A 145 6.63 -16.94 24.69
C LEU A 145 7.30 -16.68 23.34
N ARG A 146 6.62 -16.00 22.40
CA ARG A 146 7.20 -15.60 21.11
C ARG A 146 8.29 -14.52 21.24
N ALA A 147 8.17 -13.62 22.21
CA ALA A 147 9.13 -12.53 22.45
C ALA A 147 10.41 -12.99 23.17
N LEU A 148 10.28 -13.99 24.03
CA LEU A 148 11.38 -14.55 24.80
C LEU A 148 12.15 -15.63 24.01
N GLY A 149 11.44 -16.54 23.31
CA GLY A 149 12.07 -17.63 22.56
C GLY A 149 12.73 -18.66 23.48
N GLY A 150 13.92 -19.14 23.14
CA GLY A 150 14.70 -20.05 23.99
C GLY A 150 14.99 -19.51 25.40
N ASP A 151 15.07 -18.18 25.57
CA ASP A 151 15.41 -17.55 26.85
C ASP A 151 14.42 -17.88 27.99
N VAL A 152 13.19 -18.35 27.70
CA VAL A 152 12.21 -18.79 28.73
C VAL A 152 12.77 -19.90 29.63
N LYS A 153 13.69 -20.73 29.11
CA LYS A 153 14.35 -21.79 29.88
C LYS A 153 15.53 -21.29 30.70
N ASP A 154 16.22 -20.27 30.21
CA ASP A 154 17.47 -19.74 30.74
C ASP A 154 17.22 -18.83 31.96
N ASN A 155 18.22 -18.70 32.82
CA ASN A 155 18.25 -17.71 33.90
C ASN A 155 18.20 -16.27 33.35
N LYS A 156 18.53 -16.06 32.06
CA LYS A 156 18.37 -14.79 31.34
C LYS A 156 16.91 -14.38 31.07
N CYS A 157 15.91 -15.23 31.33
CA CYS A 157 14.50 -14.90 31.08
C CYS A 157 14.10 -13.53 31.66
N LYS A 158 14.55 -13.19 32.88
CA LYS A 158 14.30 -11.87 33.51
C LYS A 158 14.93 -10.71 32.74
N GLU A 159 16.19 -10.84 32.33
CA GLU A 159 16.92 -9.82 31.56
C GLU A 159 16.28 -9.61 30.16
N LYS A 160 15.75 -10.68 29.57
CA LYS A 160 15.01 -10.62 28.29
C LYS A 160 13.63 -9.98 28.48
N MET A 161 12.89 -10.33 29.55
CA MET A 161 11.65 -9.66 29.97
C MET A 161 11.84 -8.15 30.11
N GLU A 162 12.88 -7.72 30.84
CA GLU A 162 13.21 -6.30 31.05
C GLU A 162 13.43 -5.51 29.76
N LYS A 163 13.88 -6.18 28.68
CA LYS A 163 14.08 -5.58 27.35
C LYS A 163 12.81 -5.55 26.49
N VAL A 164 11.91 -6.52 26.62
CA VAL A 164 10.69 -6.61 25.77
C VAL A 164 9.48 -5.89 26.39
N CYS A 165 9.36 -5.92 27.71
CA CYS A 165 8.22 -5.37 28.44
C CYS A 165 8.01 -3.85 28.30
N PRO A 166 9.03 -2.98 28.15
CA PRO A 166 8.80 -1.54 27.92
C PRO A 166 8.02 -1.23 26.65
N VAL A 167 7.98 -2.18 25.70
CA VAL A 167 7.10 -2.18 24.53
C VAL A 167 5.80 -2.96 24.84
N LEU A 168 5.90 -4.24 25.19
CA LEU A 168 4.75 -5.14 25.26
C LEU A 168 3.72 -4.75 26.32
N SER A 169 4.14 -4.21 27.47
CA SER A 169 3.24 -3.71 28.52
C SER A 169 2.26 -2.62 28.05
N ARG A 170 2.53 -1.96 26.92
CA ARG A 170 1.67 -0.91 26.34
C ARG A 170 0.64 -1.47 25.38
N GLU A 171 0.73 -2.74 25.00
CA GLU A 171 -0.13 -3.32 23.96
C GLU A 171 -1.39 -4.00 24.52
N SER A 172 -1.41 -4.37 25.81
CA SER A 172 -2.63 -4.81 26.53
C SER A 172 -2.43 -4.80 28.04
N ASP A 173 -3.55 -4.72 28.77
CA ASP A 173 -3.63 -4.78 30.23
C ASP A 173 -3.01 -6.08 30.80
N GLU A 174 -3.24 -7.22 30.14
CA GLU A 174 -2.65 -8.51 30.51
C GLU A 174 -1.12 -8.53 30.32
N LEU A 175 -0.60 -7.94 29.24
CA LEU A 175 0.84 -7.79 29.06
C LEU A 175 1.45 -6.83 30.08
N MET A 176 0.74 -5.76 30.47
CA MET A 176 1.15 -4.90 31.58
C MET A 176 1.29 -5.72 32.87
N PHE A 177 0.27 -6.50 33.23
CA PHE A 177 0.26 -7.31 34.46
C PHE A 177 1.45 -8.28 34.55
N PHE A 178 1.71 -9.08 33.51
CA PHE A 178 2.88 -9.97 33.46
C PHE A 178 4.22 -9.22 33.52
N CYS A 179 4.27 -7.99 33.00
CA CYS A 179 5.44 -7.14 33.08
C CYS A 179 5.66 -6.48 34.46
N LEU A 180 4.74 -6.59 35.43
CA LEU A 180 4.96 -6.10 36.80
C LEU A 180 5.83 -7.04 37.65
N ASP A 181 5.77 -8.36 37.39
CA ASP A 181 6.69 -9.35 37.96
C ASP A 181 7.30 -10.23 36.87
N PRO A 182 8.46 -9.83 36.30
CA PRO A 182 9.24 -10.66 35.39
C PRO A 182 9.66 -12.02 35.96
N SER A 183 9.80 -12.14 37.29
CA SER A 183 10.39 -13.33 37.93
C SER A 183 9.35 -14.43 38.08
N GLY A 184 8.18 -14.11 38.65
CA GLY A 184 7.01 -15.00 38.69
C GLY A 184 6.53 -15.37 37.29
N THR A 185 6.46 -14.39 36.38
CA THR A 185 6.09 -14.62 34.97
C THR A 185 7.03 -15.61 34.29
N CYS A 186 8.35 -15.47 34.43
CA CYS A 186 9.29 -16.44 33.88
C CYS A 186 9.08 -17.87 34.42
N GLY A 187 8.75 -18.02 35.71
CA GLY A 187 8.39 -19.31 36.30
C GLY A 187 7.10 -19.90 35.70
N GLU A 188 6.07 -19.07 35.53
CA GLU A 188 4.78 -19.47 34.98
C GLU A 188 4.87 -19.86 33.49
N LEU A 189 5.54 -19.04 32.68
CA LEU A 189 5.80 -19.31 31.26
C LEU A 189 6.60 -20.61 31.08
N LYS A 190 7.59 -20.86 31.93
CA LYS A 190 8.38 -22.11 31.96
C LYS A 190 7.52 -23.34 32.31
N GLY A 191 6.50 -23.18 33.15
CA GLY A 191 5.47 -24.21 33.38
C GLY A 191 4.58 -24.43 32.16
N LYS A 192 4.12 -23.35 31.51
CA LYS A 192 3.23 -23.41 30.34
C LYS A 192 3.91 -23.93 29.06
N LEU A 193 5.25 -23.91 28.96
CA LEU A 193 6.01 -24.47 27.83
C LEU A 193 5.66 -25.94 27.54
N GLY A 194 5.42 -26.79 28.55
CA GLY A 194 5.15 -28.21 28.34
C GLY A 194 3.99 -28.46 27.36
N THR A 195 2.89 -27.73 27.54
CA THR A 195 1.68 -27.78 26.70
C THR A 195 1.92 -27.21 25.30
N VAL A 196 2.76 -26.18 25.17
CA VAL A 196 3.11 -25.56 23.87
C VAL A 196 4.05 -26.47 23.06
N CYS A 197 4.96 -27.16 23.73
CA CYS A 197 5.94 -28.06 23.12
C CYS A 197 5.38 -29.44 22.75
N GLN A 198 4.33 -29.95 23.42
CA GLN A 198 3.75 -31.27 23.11
C GLN A 198 3.39 -31.43 21.61
N PRO A 199 2.66 -30.49 20.97
CA PRO A 199 2.40 -30.52 19.53
C PRO A 199 3.64 -30.73 18.64
N LEU A 200 4.83 -30.30 19.07
CA LEU A 200 6.05 -30.42 18.30
C LEU A 200 6.77 -31.78 18.44
N LYS A 201 6.26 -32.67 19.30
CA LYS A 201 6.80 -34.03 19.55
C LYS A 201 5.96 -35.12 18.88
N GLU A 202 4.70 -34.83 18.59
CA GLU A 202 3.72 -35.71 17.93
C GLU A 202 3.95 -35.78 16.42
N ASP A 203 3.98 -36.98 15.84
CA ASP A 203 4.09 -37.16 14.38
C ASP A 203 2.85 -36.66 13.62
N LEU A 204 3.06 -36.11 12.42
CA LEU A 204 1.96 -35.78 11.51
C LEU A 204 1.47 -37.05 10.82
N LYS A 205 0.19 -37.39 11.00
CA LYS A 205 -0.43 -38.50 10.25
C LYS A 205 -0.66 -38.06 8.81
N ASN A 206 -0.50 -38.96 7.85
CA ASN A 206 -0.56 -38.64 6.40
C ASN A 206 -1.83 -37.89 5.97
N GLY A 207 -2.97 -38.11 6.63
CA GLY A 207 -4.24 -37.39 6.36
C GLY A 207 -4.37 -36.00 7.01
N GLU A 208 -3.44 -35.63 7.90
CA GLU A 208 -3.48 -34.37 8.67
C GLU A 208 -2.45 -33.34 8.18
N LEU A 209 -1.45 -33.75 7.38
CA LEU A 209 -0.38 -32.90 6.85
C LEU A 209 -0.91 -31.57 6.29
N ALA A 210 -1.88 -31.63 5.36
CA ALA A 210 -2.42 -30.45 4.69
C ALA A 210 -3.12 -29.44 5.62
N GLU A 211 -3.69 -29.88 6.75
CA GLU A 211 -4.35 -28.99 7.72
C GLU A 211 -3.41 -28.52 8.85
N LYS A 212 -2.47 -29.38 9.29
CA LYS A 212 -1.61 -29.10 10.45
C LYS A 212 -0.22 -28.55 10.10
N CYS A 213 0.26 -28.71 8.86
CA CYS A 213 1.61 -28.26 8.45
C CYS A 213 1.88 -26.80 8.83
N TYR A 214 0.98 -25.87 8.48
CA TYR A 214 1.18 -24.44 8.80
C TYR A 214 1.24 -24.18 10.32
N GLU A 215 0.39 -24.84 11.11
CA GLU A 215 0.40 -24.73 12.59
C GLU A 215 1.69 -25.31 13.20
N ARG A 216 2.18 -26.44 12.68
CA ARG A 216 3.43 -27.06 13.15
C ARG A 216 4.64 -26.20 12.81
N LEU A 217 4.73 -25.71 11.58
CA LEU A 217 5.84 -24.85 11.14
C LEU A 217 5.82 -23.48 11.84
N GLU A 218 4.65 -22.87 12.06
CA GLU A 218 4.51 -21.65 12.89
C GLU A 218 5.06 -21.91 14.30
N LYS A 219 4.63 -23.00 14.95
CA LYS A 219 5.10 -23.37 16.29
C LYS A 219 6.60 -23.70 16.31
N CYS A 220 7.14 -24.31 15.26
CA CYS A 220 8.57 -24.56 15.14
C CYS A 220 9.38 -23.26 15.05
N HIS A 221 8.91 -22.29 14.27
CA HIS A 221 9.56 -20.99 14.15
C HIS A 221 9.63 -20.23 15.49
N PHE A 222 8.52 -20.20 16.24
CA PHE A 222 8.45 -19.42 17.49
C PHE A 222 8.92 -20.16 18.76
N TYR A 223 8.74 -21.48 18.82
CA TYR A 223 8.94 -22.28 20.04
C TYR A 223 9.94 -23.42 19.87
N GLY A 224 10.45 -23.68 18.65
CA GLY A 224 11.36 -24.80 18.38
C GLY A 224 12.61 -24.79 19.25
N GLU A 225 13.24 -23.62 19.43
CA GLU A 225 14.39 -23.40 20.33
C GLU A 225 14.04 -23.61 21.82
N ALA A 226 12.82 -23.22 22.22
CA ALA A 226 12.34 -23.38 23.59
C ALA A 226 11.91 -24.82 23.92
N CYS A 227 11.86 -25.74 22.95
CA CYS A 227 11.27 -27.06 23.08
C CYS A 227 12.29 -28.19 22.80
N ASP A 228 12.44 -29.12 23.74
CA ASP A 228 13.34 -30.27 23.58
C ASP A 228 12.67 -31.35 22.70
N ASN A 229 13.48 -32.13 21.98
CA ASN A 229 13.05 -33.29 21.19
C ASN A 229 11.91 -32.98 20.18
N THR A 230 11.97 -31.81 19.54
CA THR A 230 11.00 -31.43 18.50
C THR A 230 11.30 -32.12 17.17
N LYS A 231 10.24 -32.39 16.40
CA LYS A 231 10.30 -32.98 15.05
C LYS A 231 10.29 -31.91 13.95
N CYS A 232 10.78 -30.70 14.26
CA CYS A 232 10.64 -29.53 13.39
C CYS A 232 11.29 -29.70 12.02
N GLN A 233 12.46 -30.34 11.93
CA GLN A 233 13.10 -30.67 10.66
C GLN A 233 12.27 -31.68 9.84
N VAL A 234 11.66 -32.67 10.50
CA VAL A 234 10.78 -33.66 9.85
C VAL A 234 9.54 -32.98 9.27
N PHE A 235 8.88 -32.11 10.04
CA PHE A 235 7.76 -31.33 9.54
C PHE A 235 8.18 -30.40 8.39
N GLU A 236 9.34 -29.75 8.48
CA GLU A 236 9.84 -28.89 7.40
C GLU A 236 10.03 -29.66 6.10
N GLU A 237 10.61 -30.86 6.15
CA GLU A 237 10.71 -31.75 4.99
C GLU A 237 9.35 -32.24 4.47
N GLU A 238 8.49 -32.78 5.35
CA GLU A 238 7.19 -33.35 4.97
C GLU A 238 6.24 -32.31 4.39
N CYS A 239 6.23 -31.10 4.94
CA CYS A 239 5.42 -30.01 4.44
C CYS A 239 5.98 -29.46 3.12
N LYS A 240 7.32 -29.31 2.99
CA LYS A 240 7.96 -28.96 1.70
C LYS A 240 7.67 -29.98 0.59
N LYS A 241 7.69 -31.29 0.90
CA LYS A 241 7.31 -32.37 -0.04
C LYS A 241 5.86 -32.25 -0.55
N ASN A 242 5.00 -31.51 0.16
CA ASN A 242 3.61 -31.20 -0.21
C ASN A 242 3.41 -29.75 -0.70
N ASN A 243 4.48 -29.01 -1.02
CA ASN A 243 4.47 -27.58 -1.39
C ASN A 243 3.86 -26.64 -0.32
N ILE A 244 3.85 -27.05 0.95
CA ILE A 244 3.41 -26.22 2.08
C ILE A 244 4.63 -25.66 2.80
N THR A 245 4.87 -24.37 2.63
CA THR A 245 5.88 -23.62 3.39
C THR A 245 5.21 -22.67 4.38
N TYR A 246 5.88 -22.40 5.50
CA TYR A 246 5.48 -21.34 6.42
C TYR A 246 6.34 -20.11 6.14
N LYS A 247 5.68 -18.97 5.92
CA LYS A 247 6.35 -17.69 5.72
C LYS A 247 6.45 -16.97 7.06
N ALA A 248 7.59 -17.09 7.72
CA ALA A 248 7.87 -16.39 8.97
C ALA A 248 7.70 -14.87 8.81
N PRO A 249 7.28 -14.14 9.87
CA PRO A 249 7.31 -12.69 9.84
C PRO A 249 8.71 -12.21 9.45
N GLU A 250 8.77 -11.18 8.59
CA GLU A 250 10.03 -10.56 8.15
C GLU A 250 10.97 -11.44 7.31
N SER A 251 10.54 -12.64 6.89
CA SER A 251 11.27 -13.44 5.88
C SER A 251 11.46 -12.69 4.55
N ASP A 252 10.60 -11.70 4.24
CA ASP A 252 10.86 -10.65 3.24
C ASP A 252 11.81 -9.57 3.80
N PHE A 253 13.02 -9.95 4.23
CA PHE A 253 14.04 -8.97 4.59
C PHE A 253 14.49 -8.22 3.32
N SER A 254 14.68 -6.91 3.45
CA SER A 254 15.18 -6.06 2.37
C SER A 254 16.21 -5.09 2.94
N PRO A 255 17.42 -4.99 2.36
CA PRO A 255 18.48 -4.09 2.81
C PRO A 255 18.07 -2.63 3.01
N VAL A 256 17.06 -2.16 2.26
CA VAL A 256 16.54 -0.78 2.29
C VAL A 256 15.37 -0.57 3.25
N LYS A 257 14.83 -1.62 3.89
CA LYS A 257 13.73 -1.51 4.87
C LYS A 257 14.28 -1.48 6.31
N PRO A 258 13.60 -0.80 7.26
CA PRO A 258 14.05 -0.78 8.66
C PRO A 258 14.12 -2.19 9.25
N SER A 259 15.10 -2.44 10.11
CA SER A 259 15.08 -3.63 10.97
C SER A 259 13.79 -3.59 11.80
N ALA A 260 12.92 -4.57 11.61
CA ALA A 260 11.54 -4.43 12.05
C ALA A 260 11.36 -4.59 13.56
N SER A 261 10.24 -4.08 14.05
CA SER A 261 9.93 -3.96 15.48
C SER A 261 9.63 -5.31 16.13
N LEU A 262 9.79 -5.37 17.46
CA LEU A 262 9.45 -6.54 18.27
C LEU A 262 8.06 -7.10 17.95
N LEU A 263 7.05 -6.22 17.80
CA LEU A 263 5.67 -6.61 17.52
C LEU A 263 5.53 -7.33 16.17
N ARG A 264 6.29 -6.94 15.15
CA ARG A 264 6.27 -7.61 13.85
C ARG A 264 6.99 -8.97 13.93
N ARG A 265 8.14 -9.04 14.62
CA ARG A 265 8.91 -10.29 14.81
C ARG A 265 8.09 -11.40 15.47
N ILE A 266 7.31 -11.06 16.49
CA ILE A 266 6.45 -12.02 17.20
C ILE A 266 5.13 -12.33 16.48
N GLY A 267 4.87 -11.72 15.31
CA GLY A 267 3.60 -11.85 14.61
C GLY A 267 2.41 -11.33 15.42
N PHE A 268 2.58 -10.22 16.15
CA PHE A 268 1.60 -9.69 17.10
C PHE A 268 0.19 -9.57 16.51
N ASP A 269 0.09 -8.97 15.31
CA ASP A 269 -1.19 -8.77 14.64
C ASP A 269 -1.84 -10.08 14.21
N ASP A 270 -1.08 -11.14 13.93
CA ASP A 270 -1.64 -12.46 13.61
C ASP A 270 -2.21 -13.16 14.85
N VAL A 271 -1.55 -13.01 16.02
CA VAL A 271 -2.08 -13.51 17.29
C VAL A 271 -3.37 -12.76 17.67
N TYR A 272 -3.42 -11.44 17.49
CA TYR A 272 -4.65 -10.66 17.76
C TYR A 272 -5.76 -11.01 16.75
N LYS A 273 -5.46 -11.12 15.45
CA LYS A 273 -6.41 -11.61 14.42
C LYS A 273 -6.84 -13.07 14.64
N LYS A 274 -6.11 -13.85 15.45
CA LYS A 274 -6.44 -15.21 15.89
C LYS A 274 -7.29 -15.21 17.17
N ALA A 275 -7.09 -14.24 18.06
CA ALA A 275 -7.95 -13.99 19.23
C ALA A 275 -9.35 -13.48 18.84
N GLU A 276 -9.42 -12.51 17.91
CA GLU A 276 -10.70 -11.98 17.41
C GLU A 276 -11.58 -13.08 16.77
N LYS A 277 -10.97 -14.08 16.12
CA LYS A 277 -11.67 -15.27 15.56
C LYS A 277 -12.33 -16.16 16.61
N HIS A 278 -11.97 -16.02 17.89
CA HIS A 278 -12.58 -16.70 19.03
C HIS A 278 -13.54 -15.78 19.81
N GLY A 279 -13.87 -14.60 19.28
CA GLY A 279 -14.72 -13.61 19.93
C GLY A 279 -14.04 -12.86 21.07
N ILE A 280 -12.70 -12.81 21.10
CA ILE A 280 -11.94 -12.09 22.12
C ILE A 280 -11.55 -10.72 21.58
N ILE A 281 -12.00 -9.66 22.27
CA ILE A 281 -11.57 -8.29 22.02
C ILE A 281 -10.35 -8.01 22.90
N ILE A 282 -9.29 -7.48 22.28
CA ILE A 282 -8.16 -6.86 22.97
C ILE A 282 -7.89 -5.54 22.26
N GLY A 283 -7.70 -4.47 23.04
CA GLY A 283 -7.51 -3.12 22.54
C GLY A 283 -6.07 -2.84 22.16
N LYS A 284 -5.82 -2.44 20.91
CA LYS A 284 -4.48 -2.04 20.45
C LYS A 284 -4.24 -0.54 20.65
N ILE A 285 -3.16 -0.16 21.33
CA ILE A 285 -2.84 1.26 21.55
C ILE A 285 -2.48 1.99 20.24
N GLY A 286 -3.07 3.18 20.07
CA GLY A 286 -2.98 3.98 18.85
C GLY A 286 -3.85 3.48 17.69
N VAL A 287 -4.77 2.54 17.92
CA VAL A 287 -5.76 2.07 16.94
C VAL A 287 -7.15 1.97 17.58
N ASP A 288 -7.27 1.19 18.66
CA ASP A 288 -8.49 1.08 19.48
C ASP A 288 -8.47 2.07 20.66
N LEU A 289 -7.28 2.36 21.19
CA LEU A 289 -7.07 3.19 22.39
C LEU A 289 -6.24 4.45 22.11
N PRO A 290 -6.51 5.59 22.76
CA PRO A 290 -5.61 6.74 22.76
C PRO A 290 -4.22 6.36 23.31
N ARG A 291 -3.16 6.92 22.72
CA ARG A 291 -1.78 6.74 23.24
C ARG A 291 -1.60 7.48 24.56
N LYS A 292 -1.77 6.76 25.68
CA LYS A 292 -1.42 7.26 27.01
C LYS A 292 0.10 7.46 27.10
N SER A 293 0.54 8.64 27.54
CA SER A 293 1.95 9.00 27.68
C SER A 293 2.18 10.00 28.81
N GLY A 294 3.42 10.12 29.29
CA GLY A 294 3.77 11.05 30.37
C GLY A 294 3.02 10.75 31.65
N THR A 295 2.48 11.79 32.29
CA THR A 295 1.81 11.72 33.60
C THR A 295 0.63 10.74 33.65
N LYS A 296 -0.18 10.62 32.59
CA LYS A 296 -1.32 9.68 32.57
C LYS A 296 -0.88 8.21 32.63
N PHE A 297 0.15 7.85 31.87
CA PHE A 297 0.70 6.48 31.90
C PHE A 297 1.49 6.20 33.19
N LEU A 298 2.15 7.22 33.76
CA LEU A 298 2.77 7.10 35.08
C LEU A 298 1.73 6.88 36.19
N GLN A 299 0.60 7.60 36.16
CA GLN A 299 -0.49 7.44 37.11
C GLN A 299 -1.08 6.02 37.05
N ASP A 300 -1.40 5.54 35.85
CA ASP A 300 -1.89 4.17 35.61
C ASP A 300 -0.92 3.11 36.17
N LEU A 301 0.38 3.28 35.97
CA LEU A 301 1.39 2.37 36.49
C LEU A 301 1.48 2.43 38.04
N LEU A 302 1.40 3.62 38.65
CA LEU A 302 1.34 3.77 40.11
C LEU A 302 0.11 3.08 40.72
N LEU A 303 -1.05 3.20 40.07
CA LEU A 303 -2.29 2.55 40.50
C LEU A 303 -2.15 1.02 40.54
N LEU A 304 -1.61 0.39 39.47
CA LEU A 304 -1.35 -1.06 39.49
C LEU A 304 -0.33 -1.47 40.54
N LEU A 305 0.73 -0.69 40.73
CA LEU A 305 1.73 -0.97 41.76
C LEU A 305 1.13 -0.89 43.17
N SER A 306 0.12 -0.03 43.40
CA SER A 306 -0.59 0.06 44.68
C SER A 306 -1.59 -1.09 44.97
N ARG A 307 -1.97 -1.89 43.97
CA ARG A 307 -3.11 -2.85 44.00
C ARG A 307 -3.05 -3.97 45.06
N ASN A 308 -1.93 -4.18 45.75
CA ASN A 308 -1.74 -5.33 46.65
C ASN A 308 -2.29 -5.13 48.08
N GLY A 309 -3.01 -4.04 48.37
CA GLY A 309 -3.65 -3.82 49.65
C GLY A 309 -5.01 -3.15 49.52
N ASN A 310 -5.92 -3.41 50.46
CA ASN A 310 -7.27 -2.84 50.50
C ASN A 310 -7.28 -1.33 50.88
N GLU A 311 -6.13 -0.67 50.82
CA GLU A 311 -5.94 0.69 51.32
C GLU A 311 -6.34 1.70 50.24
N LYS A 312 -7.49 2.33 50.45
CA LYS A 312 -8.08 3.29 49.50
C LYS A 312 -7.42 4.69 49.56
N GLU A 313 -6.71 5.01 50.63
CA GLU A 313 -6.03 6.31 50.83
C GLU A 313 -4.85 6.54 49.85
N PRO A 314 -4.76 7.71 49.19
CA PRO A 314 -3.66 8.04 48.25
C PRO A 314 -2.26 7.94 48.86
N ASP A 315 -2.09 8.32 50.13
CA ASP A 315 -0.82 8.27 50.87
C ASP A 315 -0.27 6.84 50.98
N LYS A 316 -1.15 5.88 51.28
CA LYS A 316 -0.80 4.47 51.44
C LYS A 316 -0.65 3.79 50.08
N LYS A 317 -1.55 4.06 49.12
CA LYS A 317 -1.41 3.62 47.72
C LYS A 317 -0.05 4.03 47.15
N CYS A 318 0.33 5.28 47.37
CA CYS A 318 1.63 5.81 46.97
C CYS A 318 2.79 5.06 47.65
N THR A 319 2.71 4.85 48.96
CA THR A 319 3.73 4.12 49.73
C THR A 319 3.91 2.68 49.22
N GLU A 320 2.84 1.94 48.94
CA GLU A 320 2.93 0.58 48.35
C GLU A 320 3.46 0.59 46.91
N ALA A 321 3.10 1.59 46.10
CA ALA A 321 3.62 1.72 44.76
C ALA A 321 5.14 1.98 44.74
N LEU A 322 5.62 2.89 45.61
CA LEU A 322 7.03 3.26 45.70
C LEU A 322 7.92 2.14 46.27
N LYS A 323 7.39 1.25 47.13
CA LYS A 323 8.11 0.03 47.56
C LYS A 323 8.50 -0.88 46.38
N LYS A 324 7.71 -0.90 45.31
CA LYS A 324 7.94 -1.74 44.12
C LYS A 324 8.88 -1.12 43.08
N CYS A 325 9.33 0.13 43.27
CA CYS A 325 10.19 0.87 42.33
C CYS A 325 11.30 0.02 41.68
N GLY A 326 12.15 -0.64 42.47
CA GLY A 326 13.30 -1.41 41.96
C GLY A 326 12.94 -2.68 41.16
N ALA A 327 11.67 -3.11 41.16
CA ALA A 327 11.17 -4.21 40.34
C ALA A 327 10.49 -3.74 39.03
N SER A 328 10.18 -2.45 38.91
CA SER A 328 9.29 -1.94 37.85
C SER A 328 9.78 -0.66 37.16
N GLU A 329 10.82 0.01 37.66
CA GLU A 329 11.39 1.24 37.08
C GLU A 329 11.77 1.11 35.59
N TYR A 330 12.13 -0.11 35.17
CA TYR A 330 12.55 -0.42 33.81
C TYR A 330 11.42 -0.24 32.77
N LEU A 331 10.14 -0.31 33.19
CA LEU A 331 8.96 -0.20 32.32
C LEU A 331 8.78 1.21 31.71
N ASN A 332 9.17 2.24 32.46
CA ASN A 332 8.87 3.63 32.13
C ASN A 332 9.92 4.58 32.71
N THR A 333 10.56 5.36 31.83
CA THR A 333 11.53 6.41 32.19
C THR A 333 10.96 7.41 33.20
N GLU A 334 9.67 7.74 33.13
CA GLU A 334 9.04 8.65 34.10
C GLU A 334 8.81 8.00 35.47
N LEU A 335 8.62 6.67 35.54
CA LEU A 335 8.60 5.95 36.82
C LEU A 335 10.00 5.91 37.42
N LYS A 336 11.04 5.60 36.62
CA LYS A 336 12.43 5.61 37.09
C LYS A 336 12.81 6.97 37.69
N LYS A 337 12.56 8.07 36.96
CA LYS A 337 12.75 9.45 37.48
C LYS A 337 12.03 9.69 38.81
N LEU A 338 10.77 9.25 38.93
CA LEU A 338 10.01 9.39 40.17
C LEU A 338 10.61 8.55 41.31
N CYS A 339 11.07 7.33 41.04
CA CYS A 339 11.71 6.46 42.03
C CYS A 339 13.06 7.00 42.55
N GLU A 340 13.79 7.70 41.69
CA GLU A 340 15.07 8.38 41.97
C GLU A 340 14.90 9.75 42.66
N ASP A 341 13.69 10.32 42.70
CA ASP A 341 13.42 11.66 43.22
C ASP A 341 13.45 11.72 44.76
N GLN A 342 14.01 12.79 45.33
CA GLN A 342 14.05 13.03 46.77
C GLN A 342 12.68 13.44 47.34
N LYS A 343 11.78 13.98 46.51
CA LYS A 343 10.40 14.38 46.84
C LYS A 343 9.37 13.41 46.25
N LYS A 344 9.77 12.16 46.01
CA LYS A 344 8.91 11.17 45.34
C LYS A 344 7.57 10.95 46.02
N ASP A 345 7.53 10.89 47.35
CA ASP A 345 6.29 10.69 48.11
C ASP A 345 5.31 11.85 47.92
N GLU A 346 5.79 13.10 47.89
CA GLU A 346 4.95 14.29 47.62
C GLU A 346 4.36 14.22 46.19
N LYS A 347 5.20 14.00 45.18
CA LYS A 347 4.81 13.97 43.76
C LYS A 347 3.88 12.81 43.43
N CYS A 348 4.13 11.65 44.03
CA CYS A 348 3.32 10.45 43.88
C CYS A 348 1.93 10.60 44.53
N LYS A 349 1.83 11.26 45.70
CA LYS A 349 0.54 11.65 46.29
C LYS A 349 -0.22 12.63 45.40
N GLU A 350 0.44 13.67 44.89
CA GLU A 350 -0.16 14.67 43.99
C GLU A 350 -0.79 14.02 42.74
N LEU A 351 -0.06 13.09 42.10
CA LEU A 351 -0.54 12.32 40.94
C LEU A 351 -1.76 11.43 41.25
N LEU A 352 -1.90 10.92 42.47
CA LEU A 352 -2.96 9.99 42.86
C LEU A 352 -4.19 10.67 43.51
N ASN A 353 -4.04 11.85 44.12
CA ASN A 353 -5.10 12.40 44.97
C ASN A 353 -6.25 13.07 44.17
N VAL A 354 -5.93 14.04 43.30
CA VAL A 354 -6.96 14.80 42.56
C VAL A 354 -7.52 13.99 41.38
N ASN A 355 -6.63 13.52 40.52
CA ASN A 355 -6.99 13.00 39.20
C ASN A 355 -7.65 11.60 39.22
N VAL A 356 -7.49 10.82 40.30
CA VAL A 356 -8.10 9.48 40.40
C VAL A 356 -9.59 9.60 40.70
N LYS A 357 -9.99 10.48 41.63
CA LYS A 357 -11.40 10.67 41.99
C LYS A 357 -12.24 11.12 40.78
N GLU A 358 -11.74 12.07 40.01
CA GLU A 358 -12.42 12.53 38.78
C GLU A 358 -12.58 11.38 37.76
N ARG A 359 -11.55 10.54 37.57
CA ARG A 359 -11.61 9.35 36.71
C ARG A 359 -12.63 8.32 37.20
N CYS A 360 -12.72 8.08 38.52
CA CYS A 360 -13.72 7.18 39.11
C CYS A 360 -15.17 7.64 38.81
N THR A 361 -15.46 8.93 38.99
CA THR A 361 -16.78 9.51 38.68
C THR A 361 -17.07 9.46 37.18
N ASN A 362 -16.11 9.85 36.33
CA ASN A 362 -16.23 9.80 34.88
C ASN A 362 -16.43 8.36 34.36
N LEU A 363 -15.80 7.35 34.98
CA LEU A 363 -15.98 5.95 34.63
C LEU A 363 -17.38 5.43 35.01
N LYS A 364 -17.85 5.69 36.25
CA LYS A 364 -19.22 5.33 36.68
C LYS A 364 -20.28 5.95 35.77
N LEU A 365 -20.16 7.24 35.45
CA LEU A 365 -21.04 7.93 34.50
C LEU A 365 -21.02 7.27 33.11
N LYS A 366 -19.85 6.92 32.56
CA LYS A 366 -19.75 6.21 31.28
C LYS A 366 -20.39 4.82 31.33
N LEU A 367 -20.20 4.06 32.41
CA LEU A 367 -20.79 2.74 32.59
C LEU A 367 -22.31 2.82 32.68
N TYR A 368 -22.86 3.75 33.47
CA TYR A 368 -24.29 4.01 33.57
C TYR A 368 -24.90 4.44 32.22
N LEU A 369 -24.33 5.44 31.54
CA LEU A 369 -24.80 5.91 30.22
C LEU A 369 -24.71 4.84 29.11
N LYS A 370 -23.93 3.78 29.30
CA LYS A 370 -23.84 2.63 28.39
C LYS A 370 -24.77 1.46 28.77
N GLY A 371 -25.46 1.53 29.91
CA GLY A 371 -26.29 0.44 30.44
C GLY A 371 -25.47 -0.72 31.06
N LEU A 372 -24.27 -0.42 31.56
CA LEU A 372 -23.36 -1.39 32.20
C LEU A 372 -23.37 -1.28 33.73
N SER A 373 -23.88 -0.17 34.27
CA SER A 373 -24.23 0.02 35.67
C SER A 373 -25.74 0.20 35.77
N THR A 374 -26.42 -0.53 36.67
CA THR A 374 -27.85 -0.28 36.95
C THR A 374 -28.03 1.03 37.72
N GLU A 375 -27.15 1.29 38.68
CA GLU A 375 -27.14 2.51 39.49
C GLU A 375 -26.12 3.54 39.02
N TYR A 376 -26.41 4.81 39.29
CA TYR A 376 -25.56 5.95 38.95
C TYR A 376 -24.71 6.45 40.12
N ASP A 377 -25.30 6.50 41.32
CA ASP A 377 -24.67 7.00 42.55
C ASP A 377 -23.61 6.01 43.09
N ASP A 378 -23.09 6.27 44.30
CA ASP A 378 -22.13 5.41 45.03
C ASP A 378 -22.78 4.08 45.55
N GLN A 379 -23.74 3.53 44.79
CA GLN A 379 -24.39 2.24 45.05
C GLN A 379 -23.84 1.16 44.11
N GLU A 380 -23.81 -0.09 44.57
CA GLU A 380 -23.37 -1.23 43.77
C GLU A 380 -24.35 -1.52 42.62
N SER A 381 -23.82 -1.86 41.43
CA SER A 381 -24.65 -2.28 40.28
C SER A 381 -25.03 -3.75 40.41
N ASP A 382 -26.21 -4.14 39.90
CA ASP A 382 -26.55 -5.55 39.73
C ASP A 382 -25.67 -6.24 38.66
N PRO A 383 -25.48 -7.58 38.75
CA PRO A 383 -24.96 -8.38 37.65
C PRO A 383 -25.99 -8.51 36.52
N LEU A 384 -25.57 -8.33 35.27
CA LEU A 384 -26.45 -8.43 34.09
C LEU A 384 -26.39 -9.81 33.41
N SER A 385 -27.56 -10.33 33.01
CA SER A 385 -27.68 -11.57 32.22
C SER A 385 -27.19 -11.37 30.77
N TRP A 386 -26.93 -12.46 30.04
CA TRP A 386 -26.52 -12.36 28.64
C TRP A 386 -27.55 -11.70 27.72
N GLY A 387 -28.85 -11.80 28.01
CA GLY A 387 -29.87 -11.02 27.31
C GLY A 387 -29.77 -9.53 27.60
N GLN A 388 -29.62 -9.16 28.88
CA GLN A 388 -29.57 -7.78 29.38
C GLN A 388 -28.32 -7.00 28.94
N LEU A 389 -27.14 -7.66 28.85
CA LEU A 389 -25.87 -6.97 28.54
C LEU A 389 -25.96 -6.15 27.24
N PRO A 390 -25.69 -4.83 27.25
CA PRO A 390 -25.73 -4.00 26.06
C PRO A 390 -24.61 -4.36 25.07
N THR A 391 -24.81 -4.06 23.77
CA THR A 391 -23.79 -4.32 22.72
C THR A 391 -23.55 -3.16 21.76
N PHE A 392 -24.17 -1.98 21.98
CA PHE A 392 -24.10 -0.82 21.08
C PHE A 392 -22.78 -0.02 21.21
N PHE A 393 -21.67 -0.77 21.26
CA PHE A 393 -20.26 -0.41 21.38
C PHE A 393 -19.56 0.01 20.08
N ILE A 394 -18.49 0.81 20.10
CA ILE A 394 -17.34 0.55 19.19
C ILE A 394 -16.24 -0.29 19.88
N LYS A 395 -15.32 -0.90 19.12
CA LYS A 395 -14.23 -1.75 19.68
C LYS A 395 -13.31 -0.92 20.59
N GLY A 396 -13.02 0.32 20.21
CA GLY A 396 -12.24 1.25 21.04
C GLY A 396 -12.91 1.57 22.38
N GLU A 397 -14.23 1.78 22.41
CA GLU A 397 -14.99 1.96 23.66
C GLU A 397 -14.93 0.74 24.57
N CYS A 398 -14.90 -0.48 24.01
CA CYS A 398 -14.65 -1.69 24.80
C CYS A 398 -13.27 -1.65 25.46
N ALA A 399 -12.24 -1.43 24.66
CA ALA A 399 -10.87 -1.35 25.15
C ALA A 399 -10.69 -0.24 26.20
N GLU A 400 -11.33 0.91 26.01
CA GLU A 400 -11.31 2.03 26.95
C GLU A 400 -11.96 1.66 28.28
N LEU A 401 -13.17 1.10 28.27
CA LEU A 401 -13.88 0.70 29.48
C LEU A 401 -13.17 -0.44 30.22
N GLU A 402 -12.71 -1.47 29.51
CA GLU A 402 -11.99 -2.60 30.10
C GLU A 402 -10.66 -2.16 30.73
N SER A 403 -9.90 -1.30 30.05
CA SER A 403 -8.62 -0.80 30.53
C SER A 403 -8.79 0.19 31.68
N GLU A 404 -9.68 1.19 31.59
CA GLU A 404 -9.97 2.07 32.73
C GLU A 404 -10.45 1.27 33.95
N CYS A 405 -11.32 0.27 33.77
CA CYS A 405 -11.67 -0.67 34.85
C CYS A 405 -10.44 -1.42 35.39
N PHE A 406 -9.55 -1.95 34.55
CA PHE A 406 -8.34 -2.64 35.00
C PHE A 406 -7.42 -1.76 35.88
N TYR A 407 -7.32 -0.45 35.58
CA TYR A 407 -6.54 0.51 36.38
C TYR A 407 -7.28 1.06 37.61
N LEU A 408 -8.62 1.18 37.56
CA LEU A 408 -9.40 1.97 38.54
C LEU A 408 -10.28 1.16 39.50
N GLU A 409 -10.69 -0.07 39.14
CA GLU A 409 -11.54 -0.96 39.95
C GLU A 409 -11.11 -1.00 41.43
N ASN A 410 -9.86 -1.38 41.69
CA ASN A 410 -9.32 -1.47 43.06
C ASN A 410 -8.86 -0.11 43.63
N ALA A 411 -9.05 0.99 42.89
CA ALA A 411 -8.63 2.34 43.27
C ALA A 411 -9.79 3.26 43.64
N CYS A 412 -11.02 2.93 43.28
CA CYS A 412 -12.20 3.77 43.47
C CYS A 412 -13.03 3.37 44.71
N ASP A 413 -13.92 4.28 45.11
CA ASP A 413 -14.78 4.17 46.29
C ASP A 413 -16.28 4.20 45.96
N ASN A 414 -16.65 4.21 44.68
CA ASN A 414 -18.02 4.38 44.19
C ASN A 414 -18.62 3.08 43.61
N GLU A 415 -18.28 1.94 44.20
CA GLU A 415 -18.80 0.58 43.88
C GLU A 415 -18.93 0.31 42.37
N ILE A 416 -17.79 0.31 41.68
CA ILE A 416 -17.69 0.08 40.22
C ILE A 416 -17.43 -1.39 39.84
N ASP A 417 -17.07 -2.27 40.79
CA ASP A 417 -16.60 -3.62 40.50
C ASP A 417 -17.59 -4.45 39.68
N GLN A 418 -18.87 -4.48 40.08
CA GLN A 418 -19.92 -5.18 39.30
C GLN A 418 -20.18 -4.51 37.93
N ALA A 419 -20.14 -3.18 37.85
CA ALA A 419 -20.27 -2.47 36.57
C ALA A 419 -19.09 -2.72 35.62
N CYS A 420 -17.88 -2.94 36.18
CA CYS A 420 -16.69 -3.36 35.45
C CYS A 420 -16.74 -4.84 35.04
N GLN A 421 -17.31 -5.72 35.87
CA GLN A 421 -17.62 -7.10 35.48
C GLN A 421 -18.64 -7.15 34.33
N ASN A 422 -19.71 -6.33 34.40
CA ASN A 422 -20.68 -6.14 33.33
C ASN A 422 -20.01 -5.61 32.05
N ALA A 423 -19.11 -4.62 32.14
CA ALA A 423 -18.36 -4.11 30.98
C ALA A 423 -17.55 -5.20 30.27
N ARG A 424 -16.78 -6.00 31.01
CA ARG A 424 -16.02 -7.14 30.48
C ARG A 424 -16.94 -8.18 29.82
N ALA A 425 -18.05 -8.53 30.49
CA ALA A 425 -19.01 -9.49 29.97
C ALA A 425 -19.70 -8.98 28.69
N ALA A 426 -20.02 -7.69 28.61
CA ALA A 426 -20.64 -7.05 27.46
C ALA A 426 -19.67 -6.93 26.26
N CYS A 427 -18.39 -6.65 26.52
CA CYS A 427 -17.35 -6.66 25.49
C CYS A 427 -17.04 -8.06 24.97
N TYR A 428 -17.05 -9.07 25.85
CA TYR A 428 -16.97 -10.47 25.45
C TYR A 428 -18.18 -10.90 24.61
N LYS A 429 -19.40 -10.51 25.00
CA LYS A 429 -20.64 -10.67 24.21
C LYS A 429 -20.51 -10.02 22.83
N LYS A 430 -20.08 -8.76 22.75
CA LYS A 430 -19.83 -8.06 21.47
C LYS A 430 -18.81 -8.82 20.60
N GLY A 431 -17.74 -9.35 21.20
CA GLY A 431 -16.74 -10.13 20.48
C GLY A 431 -17.31 -11.41 19.85
N GLN A 432 -18.10 -12.18 20.62
CA GLN A 432 -18.79 -13.37 20.09
C GLN A 432 -19.84 -13.00 19.01
N ASP A 433 -20.65 -11.97 19.27
CA ASP A 433 -21.69 -11.51 18.36
C ASP A 433 -21.11 -11.02 17.03
N ARG A 434 -19.98 -10.29 17.05
CA ARG A 434 -19.30 -9.84 15.82
C ARG A 434 -18.76 -11.01 14.99
N MET A 435 -18.40 -12.13 15.62
CA MET A 435 -18.02 -13.35 14.89
C MET A 435 -19.22 -14.08 14.28
N LEU A 436 -20.37 -14.10 14.94
CA LEU A 436 -21.63 -14.56 14.33
C LEU A 436 -22.05 -13.66 13.17
N ASN A 437 -21.93 -12.35 13.35
CA ASN A 437 -22.35 -11.35 12.38
C ASN A 437 -21.56 -11.46 11.08
N LYS A 438 -20.26 -11.78 11.12
CA LYS A 438 -19.45 -12.04 9.91
C LYS A 438 -19.97 -13.20 9.05
N PHE A 439 -20.61 -14.22 9.65
CA PHE A 439 -21.25 -15.30 8.89
C PHE A 439 -22.48 -14.78 8.14
N PHE A 440 -23.39 -14.07 8.84
CA PHE A 440 -24.60 -13.53 8.22
C PHE A 440 -24.31 -12.37 7.25
N GLN A 441 -23.38 -11.47 7.54
CA GLN A 441 -22.95 -10.36 6.66
C GLN A 441 -22.54 -10.88 5.27
N LYS A 442 -21.91 -12.05 5.21
CA LYS A 442 -21.54 -12.69 3.93
C LYS A 442 -22.75 -13.20 3.16
N GLU A 443 -23.69 -13.90 3.80
CA GLU A 443 -24.87 -14.48 3.15
C GLU A 443 -25.97 -13.43 2.85
N LEU A 444 -25.93 -12.28 3.55
CA LEU A 444 -26.93 -11.20 3.49
C LEU A 444 -26.38 -9.90 2.87
N LYS A 445 -25.21 -9.94 2.23
CA LYS A 445 -24.53 -8.75 1.69
C LYS A 445 -25.42 -7.95 0.74
N GLY A 446 -25.47 -6.63 0.95
CA GLY A 446 -26.33 -5.68 0.23
C GLY A 446 -27.80 -5.67 0.67
N LYS A 447 -28.16 -6.36 1.77
CA LYS A 447 -29.55 -6.49 2.25
C LYS A 447 -29.75 -5.98 3.68
N LEU A 448 -28.69 -5.64 4.41
CA LEU A 448 -28.75 -5.29 5.84
C LEU A 448 -28.77 -3.78 6.12
N GLY A 449 -28.29 -2.95 5.18
CA GLY A 449 -28.16 -1.49 5.39
C GLY A 449 -29.46 -0.73 5.67
N LEU A 450 -30.61 -1.26 5.22
CA LEU A 450 -31.93 -0.66 5.47
C LEU A 450 -32.70 -1.31 6.64
N VAL A 451 -32.16 -2.35 7.29
CA VAL A 451 -32.87 -3.12 8.33
C VAL A 451 -33.19 -2.26 9.55
N ARG A 452 -32.23 -1.46 10.03
CA ARG A 452 -32.39 -0.55 11.17
C ARG A 452 -33.54 0.45 11.04
N TYR A 453 -33.87 0.85 9.81
CA TYR A 453 -34.89 1.85 9.50
C TYR A 453 -36.28 1.24 9.25
N ARG A 454 -36.44 -0.08 9.42
CA ARG A 454 -37.71 -0.79 9.22
C ARG A 454 -38.31 -1.22 10.56
N SER A 455 -39.59 -0.91 10.77
CA SER A 455 -40.39 -1.36 11.92
C SER A 455 -40.64 -2.88 11.94
N ASP A 456 -40.57 -3.55 10.78
CA ASP A 456 -40.47 -5.01 10.69
C ASP A 456 -39.55 -5.46 9.53
N PRO A 457 -38.37 -6.05 9.79
CA PRO A 457 -37.39 -6.36 8.77
C PRO A 457 -37.63 -7.73 8.10
N LYS A 458 -38.85 -7.92 7.56
CA LYS A 458 -39.37 -9.21 7.02
C LYS A 458 -38.36 -10.01 6.19
N ASP A 459 -37.75 -9.38 5.18
CA ASP A 459 -36.78 -10.02 4.29
C ASP A 459 -35.61 -10.62 5.09
N CYS A 460 -35.01 -9.82 5.98
CA CYS A 460 -33.91 -10.26 6.83
C CYS A 460 -34.34 -11.41 7.75
N LYS A 461 -35.50 -11.33 8.42
CA LYS A 461 -35.96 -12.37 9.34
C LYS A 461 -36.06 -13.73 8.65
N LYS A 462 -36.60 -13.76 7.41
CA LYS A 462 -36.68 -14.97 6.60
C LYS A 462 -35.29 -15.53 6.28
N TYR A 463 -34.38 -14.71 5.74
CA TYR A 463 -33.03 -15.20 5.44
C TYR A 463 -32.25 -15.62 6.70
N VAL A 464 -32.48 -14.98 7.86
CA VAL A 464 -31.89 -15.40 9.14
C VAL A 464 -32.37 -16.79 9.53
N VAL A 465 -33.69 -17.07 9.47
CA VAL A 465 -34.24 -18.42 9.70
C VAL A 465 -33.62 -19.44 8.74
N GLU A 466 -33.62 -19.17 7.43
CA GLU A 466 -33.00 -20.04 6.42
C GLU A 466 -31.53 -20.34 6.73
N ASN A 467 -30.73 -19.33 7.08
CA ASN A 467 -29.31 -19.49 7.38
C ASN A 467 -29.06 -20.15 8.75
N CYS A 468 -29.92 -19.94 9.75
CA CYS A 468 -29.86 -20.66 11.02
C CYS A 468 -30.00 -22.18 10.85
N THR A 469 -30.76 -22.67 9.85
CA THR A 469 -30.80 -24.11 9.55
C THR A 469 -29.46 -24.68 9.05
N LYS A 470 -28.57 -23.84 8.50
CA LYS A 470 -27.21 -24.23 8.09
C LYS A 470 -26.28 -24.39 9.30
N LEU A 471 -26.58 -23.74 10.43
CA LEU A 471 -25.78 -23.71 11.65
C LEU A 471 -26.00 -24.91 12.60
N LYS A 472 -26.70 -25.97 12.15
CA LYS A 472 -27.10 -27.19 12.89
C LYS A 472 -26.00 -28.00 13.65
N LYS A 473 -24.76 -27.50 13.74
CA LYS A 473 -23.65 -28.11 14.49
C LYS A 473 -22.87 -27.15 15.39
N ASP A 474 -23.24 -25.87 15.47
CA ASP A 474 -22.56 -24.88 16.32
C ASP A 474 -23.54 -24.25 17.30
N ASN A 475 -23.73 -24.92 18.44
CA ASN A 475 -24.74 -24.60 19.46
C ASN A 475 -24.57 -23.21 20.07
N ARG A 476 -23.36 -22.65 20.07
CA ARG A 476 -23.01 -21.29 20.52
C ARG A 476 -23.93 -20.18 19.97
N TYR A 477 -24.56 -20.42 18.82
CA TYR A 477 -25.42 -19.44 18.14
C TYR A 477 -26.92 -19.80 18.17
N LEU A 478 -27.28 -20.91 18.82
CA LEU A 478 -28.67 -21.40 18.87
C LEU A 478 -29.61 -20.38 19.55
N SER A 479 -29.20 -19.81 20.70
CA SER A 479 -29.97 -18.80 21.44
C SER A 479 -30.28 -17.54 20.63
N LYS A 480 -29.36 -17.11 19.75
CA LYS A 480 -29.58 -15.99 18.81
C LYS A 480 -30.53 -16.38 17.68
N CYS A 481 -30.38 -17.59 17.15
CA CYS A 481 -31.24 -18.13 16.10
C CYS A 481 -32.70 -18.38 16.54
N LEU A 482 -32.97 -18.45 17.85
CA LEU A 482 -34.34 -18.48 18.39
C LEU A 482 -35.07 -17.13 18.25
N TYR A 483 -34.36 -16.03 18.02
CA TYR A 483 -34.91 -14.67 17.96
C TYR A 483 -34.49 -13.92 16.67
N PRO A 484 -35.07 -14.28 15.49
CA PRO A 484 -34.59 -13.78 14.20
C PRO A 484 -34.76 -12.27 13.97
N LYS A 485 -35.75 -11.64 14.61
CA LYS A 485 -36.02 -10.19 14.50
C LYS A 485 -34.94 -9.39 15.23
N GLU A 486 -34.60 -9.84 16.44
CA GLU A 486 -33.61 -9.26 17.34
C GLU A 486 -32.21 -9.42 16.72
N LEU A 487 -31.92 -10.59 16.15
CA LEU A 487 -30.69 -10.85 15.39
C LEU A 487 -30.57 -9.96 14.14
N CYS A 488 -31.68 -9.68 13.42
CA CYS A 488 -31.67 -8.72 12.31
C CYS A 488 -31.30 -7.30 12.73
N TYR A 489 -31.82 -6.80 13.85
CA TYR A 489 -31.42 -5.48 14.37
C TYR A 489 -29.96 -5.49 14.83
N MET A 490 -29.53 -6.53 15.55
CA MET A 490 -28.14 -6.72 16.01
C MET A 490 -27.12 -6.74 14.86
N LEU A 491 -27.48 -7.35 13.72
CA LEU A 491 -26.67 -7.34 12.49
C LEU A 491 -26.55 -5.93 11.87
N SER A 492 -27.64 -5.17 11.86
CA SER A 492 -27.70 -3.82 11.27
C SER A 492 -27.02 -2.77 12.17
N ASP A 493 -27.18 -2.89 13.49
CA ASP A 493 -26.47 -2.12 14.50
C ASP A 493 -24.96 -2.36 14.44
N ASP A 494 -24.52 -3.63 14.36
CA ASP A 494 -23.09 -3.95 14.21
C ASP A 494 -22.53 -3.34 12.92
N ILE A 495 -23.16 -3.51 11.75
CA ILE A 495 -22.69 -2.87 10.49
C ILE A 495 -22.55 -1.35 10.64
N PHE A 496 -23.50 -0.69 11.31
CA PHE A 496 -23.43 0.75 11.60
C PHE A 496 -22.23 1.10 12.51
N LEU A 497 -21.94 0.27 13.51
CA LEU A 497 -20.81 0.46 14.44
C LEU A 497 -19.46 0.14 13.77
N GLN A 498 -19.36 -0.95 13.01
CA GLN A 498 -18.20 -1.26 12.17
C GLN A 498 -17.94 -0.15 11.13
N SER A 499 -19.01 0.49 10.62
CA SER A 499 -18.89 1.66 9.75
C SER A 499 -18.35 2.90 10.48
N LYS A 500 -18.73 3.13 11.74
CA LYS A 500 -18.12 4.20 12.55
C LYS A 500 -16.65 3.93 12.84
N GLU A 501 -16.30 2.69 13.20
CA GLU A 501 -14.91 2.25 13.42
C GLU A 501 -14.05 2.46 12.15
N LEU A 502 -14.51 1.99 10.99
CA LEU A 502 -13.85 2.26 9.70
C LEU A 502 -13.80 3.76 9.38
N GLY A 503 -14.86 4.50 9.71
CA GLY A 503 -14.97 5.92 9.44
C GLY A 503 -13.94 6.78 10.17
N ALA A 504 -13.58 6.40 11.41
CA ALA A 504 -12.49 7.04 12.16
C ALA A 504 -11.12 6.67 11.58
N LEU A 505 -10.85 5.38 11.32
CA LEU A 505 -9.59 4.94 10.71
C LEU A 505 -9.32 5.60 9.35
N LEU A 506 -10.37 5.85 8.56
CA LEU A 506 -10.27 6.59 7.31
C LEU A 506 -10.03 8.09 7.50
N ASP A 507 -10.45 8.71 8.61
CA ASP A 507 -10.15 10.13 8.80
C ASP A 507 -8.66 10.40 9.05
N ASP A 508 -7.95 9.46 9.67
CA ASP A 508 -6.49 9.53 9.84
C ASP A 508 -5.72 9.03 8.61
N GLN A 509 -6.24 8.05 7.86
CA GLN A 509 -5.43 7.29 6.88
C GLN A 509 -5.85 7.40 5.40
N ARG A 510 -7.04 7.92 5.03
CA ARG A 510 -7.48 7.87 3.59
C ARG A 510 -6.60 8.71 2.66
N ASP A 511 -6.03 9.79 3.17
CA ASP A 511 -5.38 10.82 2.36
C ASP A 511 -3.87 10.55 2.17
N PHE A 512 -3.26 9.82 3.11
CA PHE A 512 -1.87 9.36 3.08
C PHE A 512 -1.73 7.89 3.57
N PRO A 513 -2.44 6.92 2.94
CA PRO A 513 -2.46 5.52 3.39
C PRO A 513 -1.11 4.83 3.18
N LEU A 514 -0.74 3.93 4.11
CA LEU A 514 0.40 3.05 3.93
C LEU A 514 0.01 1.82 3.08
N GLU A 515 1.00 1.14 2.51
CA GLU A 515 0.84 -0.09 1.69
C GLU A 515 -0.13 -1.12 2.32
N LYS A 516 -0.01 -1.36 3.63
CA LYS A 516 -0.90 -2.23 4.41
C LYS A 516 -2.35 -1.73 4.51
N ASP A 517 -2.56 -0.42 4.58
CA ASP A 517 -3.88 0.19 4.76
C ASP A 517 -4.65 0.18 3.44
N CYS A 518 -3.91 0.29 2.32
CA CYS A 518 -4.41 0.04 0.97
C CYS A 518 -4.86 -1.40 0.70
N LEU A 519 -4.52 -2.34 1.59
CA LEU A 519 -5.09 -3.69 1.62
C LEU A 519 -6.23 -3.76 2.66
N GLU A 520 -5.95 -3.53 3.94
CA GLU A 520 -6.90 -3.79 5.03
C GLU A 520 -8.09 -2.83 5.08
N LEU A 521 -7.89 -1.53 4.81
CA LEU A 521 -8.99 -0.56 4.79
C LEU A 521 -9.78 -0.65 3.48
N LYS A 522 -9.12 -1.04 2.38
CA LYS A 522 -9.78 -1.30 1.09
C LYS A 522 -10.70 -2.52 1.18
N GLU A 523 -10.24 -3.63 1.77
CA GLU A 523 -11.07 -4.81 2.05
C GLU A 523 -12.27 -4.44 2.92
N LYS A 524 -12.07 -3.72 4.05
CA LYS A 524 -13.18 -3.25 4.91
C LYS A 524 -14.16 -2.31 4.19
N CYS A 525 -13.68 -1.42 3.32
CA CYS A 525 -14.52 -0.58 2.46
C CYS A 525 -15.36 -1.42 1.49
N ASP A 526 -14.80 -2.49 0.93
CA ASP A 526 -15.51 -3.40 0.01
C ASP A 526 -16.42 -4.41 0.75
N GLU A 527 -16.14 -4.75 2.01
CA GLU A 527 -17.03 -5.52 2.88
C GLU A 527 -18.26 -4.71 3.31
N LEU A 528 -18.06 -3.52 3.88
CA LEU A 528 -19.14 -2.71 4.47
C LEU A 528 -19.88 -1.82 3.46
N GLY A 529 -19.25 -1.45 2.35
CA GLY A 529 -19.79 -0.46 1.39
C GLY A 529 -21.07 -0.90 0.66
N SER A 530 -21.42 -2.19 0.67
CA SER A 530 -22.70 -2.69 0.17
C SER A 530 -23.88 -2.42 1.11
N ASP A 531 -23.60 -2.26 2.40
CA ASP A 531 -24.62 -2.18 3.46
C ASP A 531 -24.52 -0.87 4.26
N SER A 532 -23.57 0.00 3.94
CA SER A 532 -23.38 1.28 4.60
C SER A 532 -22.72 2.32 3.68
N LEU A 533 -23.44 3.40 3.40
CA LEU A 533 -22.94 4.52 2.60
C LEU A 533 -22.16 5.55 3.44
N LEU A 534 -22.06 5.37 4.76
CA LEU A 534 -21.46 6.34 5.71
C LEU A 534 -20.02 6.73 5.37
N ASN A 535 -19.28 5.86 4.68
CA ASN A 535 -17.88 6.07 4.30
C ASN A 535 -17.67 6.13 2.79
N LEU A 536 -18.72 6.24 1.96
CA LEU A 536 -18.60 6.11 0.50
C LEU A 536 -17.52 7.03 -0.09
N GLU A 537 -17.58 8.34 0.22
CA GLU A 537 -16.57 9.32 -0.22
C GLU A 537 -15.18 9.00 0.35
N LYS A 538 -15.10 8.64 1.63
CA LYS A 538 -13.83 8.30 2.31
C LYS A 538 -13.13 7.12 1.63
N CYS A 539 -13.90 6.08 1.30
CA CYS A 539 -13.46 4.87 0.61
C CYS A 539 -13.08 5.13 -0.86
N ILE A 540 -13.78 6.05 -1.55
CA ILE A 540 -13.40 6.47 -2.91
C ILE A 540 -12.06 7.21 -2.88
N THR A 541 -11.84 8.13 -1.93
CA THR A 541 -10.57 8.83 -1.79
C THR A 541 -9.42 7.88 -1.40
N LEU A 542 -9.64 6.96 -0.45
CA LEU A 542 -8.66 5.90 -0.14
C LEU A 542 -8.25 5.14 -1.40
N LYS A 543 -9.22 4.62 -2.17
CA LYS A 543 -8.94 3.82 -3.37
C LYS A 543 -8.10 4.60 -4.39
N ARG A 544 -8.44 5.88 -4.62
CA ARG A 544 -7.68 6.79 -5.50
C ARG A 544 -6.27 7.07 -4.99
N ARG A 545 -6.08 7.31 -3.69
CA ARG A 545 -4.76 7.53 -3.09
C ARG A 545 -3.87 6.29 -3.15
N CYS A 546 -4.44 5.11 -2.90
CA CYS A 546 -3.74 3.85 -3.06
C CYS A 546 -3.32 3.54 -4.50
N GLU A 547 -4.19 3.83 -5.47
CA GLU A 547 -3.87 3.71 -6.90
C GLU A 547 -2.77 4.69 -7.32
N TYR A 548 -2.85 5.95 -6.87
CA TYR A 548 -1.82 6.96 -7.08
C TYR A 548 -0.45 6.57 -6.48
N PHE A 549 -0.40 6.02 -5.26
CA PHE A 549 0.86 5.57 -4.67
C PHE A 549 1.44 4.34 -5.35
N ASP A 550 0.62 3.36 -5.77
CA ASP A 550 1.11 2.20 -6.54
C ASP A 550 1.68 2.61 -7.92
N VAL A 551 1.02 3.54 -8.61
CA VAL A 551 1.52 4.15 -9.86
C VAL A 551 2.81 4.94 -9.61
N THR A 552 2.91 5.66 -8.48
CA THR A 552 4.09 6.46 -8.12
C THR A 552 5.29 5.59 -7.72
N GLU A 553 5.10 4.50 -6.96
CA GLU A 553 6.16 3.53 -6.67
C GLU A 553 6.62 2.79 -7.95
N ARG A 554 5.73 2.57 -8.92
CA ARG A 554 6.12 2.08 -10.26
C ARG A 554 7.00 3.10 -11.00
N PHE A 555 6.65 4.39 -10.98
CA PHE A 555 7.52 5.45 -11.52
C PHE A 555 8.89 5.49 -10.81
N ARG A 556 8.88 5.40 -9.47
CA ARG A 556 10.09 5.44 -8.64
C ARG A 556 11.09 4.35 -9.01
N LYS A 557 10.61 3.12 -9.24
CA LYS A 557 11.42 1.99 -9.70
C LYS A 557 12.07 2.28 -11.07
N VAL A 558 11.32 2.83 -12.02
CA VAL A 558 11.84 3.22 -13.34
C VAL A 558 12.94 4.29 -13.26
N PHE A 559 12.89 5.21 -12.28
CA PHE A 559 14.00 6.15 -12.05
C PHE A 559 15.20 5.48 -11.35
N LEU A 560 14.98 4.63 -10.35
CA LEU A 560 16.04 3.87 -9.67
C LEU A 560 16.77 2.90 -10.62
N GLU A 561 16.11 2.40 -11.66
CA GLU A 561 16.70 1.56 -12.70
C GLU A 561 17.66 2.31 -13.64
N LYS A 562 17.54 3.63 -13.77
CA LYS A 562 18.51 4.44 -14.52
C LYS A 562 19.89 4.51 -13.86
N LYS A 563 19.95 4.33 -12.52
CA LYS A 563 21.15 4.54 -11.68
C LYS A 563 21.73 5.97 -11.76
N ASP A 564 20.90 6.97 -12.01
CA ASP A 564 21.26 8.40 -12.04
C ASP A 564 20.77 9.14 -10.78
N ASP A 565 20.94 10.46 -10.74
CA ASP A 565 20.55 11.36 -9.65
C ASP A 565 19.09 11.85 -9.75
N SER A 566 18.23 11.19 -10.56
CA SER A 566 16.83 11.61 -10.80
C SER A 566 16.02 11.79 -9.51
N LEU A 567 16.31 11.05 -8.44
CA LEU A 567 15.58 11.11 -7.16
C LEU A 567 16.41 11.70 -6.01
N MET A 568 17.54 12.36 -6.29
CA MET A 568 18.40 12.97 -5.26
C MET A 568 17.71 14.13 -4.54
N ILE A 569 17.09 15.03 -5.29
CA ILE A 569 16.37 16.21 -4.79
C ILE A 569 15.10 16.48 -5.60
N GLN A 570 14.21 17.29 -5.04
CA GLN A 570 12.93 17.68 -5.66
C GLN A 570 13.10 18.26 -7.08
N GLU A 571 14.15 19.06 -7.32
CA GLU A 571 14.40 19.69 -8.62
C GLU A 571 14.79 18.67 -9.70
N ASN A 572 15.75 17.78 -9.39
CA ASN A 572 16.15 16.67 -10.26
C ASN A 572 14.94 15.80 -10.63
N CYS A 573 14.16 15.43 -9.62
CA CYS A 573 12.96 14.62 -9.84
C CYS A 573 11.94 15.35 -10.71
N THR A 574 11.70 16.65 -10.47
CA THR A 574 10.72 17.40 -11.26
C THR A 574 11.15 17.48 -12.73
N LYS A 575 12.45 17.63 -13.02
CA LYS A 575 13.00 17.58 -14.38
C LYS A 575 12.83 16.19 -15.02
N ALA A 576 13.28 15.13 -14.34
CA ALA A 576 13.23 13.75 -14.84
C ALA A 576 11.79 13.23 -15.02
N LEU A 577 10.88 13.63 -14.12
CA LEU A 577 9.45 13.37 -14.22
C LEU A 577 8.82 14.14 -15.38
N HIS A 578 9.13 15.43 -15.55
CA HIS A 578 8.60 16.21 -16.67
C HIS A 578 9.05 15.64 -18.02
N GLU A 579 10.33 15.28 -18.18
CA GLU A 579 10.84 14.60 -19.38
C GLU A 579 10.09 13.27 -19.65
N LYS A 580 10.02 12.39 -18.65
CA LYS A 580 9.35 11.09 -18.78
C LYS A 580 7.86 11.25 -19.08
N CYS A 581 7.19 12.19 -18.42
CA CYS A 581 5.78 12.51 -18.68
C CYS A 581 5.58 13.12 -20.07
N ASN A 582 6.47 13.96 -20.59
CA ASN A 582 6.37 14.48 -21.96
C ASN A 582 6.47 13.35 -23.01
N THR A 583 7.32 12.34 -22.78
CA THR A 583 7.38 11.14 -23.61
C THR A 583 6.13 10.26 -23.48
N LEU A 584 5.47 10.25 -22.31
CA LEU A 584 4.24 9.50 -22.06
C LEU A 584 2.94 10.23 -22.47
N TYR A 585 2.92 11.57 -22.54
CA TYR A 585 1.77 12.33 -23.06
C TYR A 585 1.59 12.15 -24.57
N LYS A 586 2.67 11.77 -25.29
CA LYS A 586 2.68 11.28 -26.68
C LYS A 586 2.20 9.83 -26.83
N ARG A 587 1.51 9.30 -25.81
CA ARG A 587 0.95 7.94 -25.78
C ARG A 587 -0.42 8.00 -25.13
N ARG A 588 -1.47 7.71 -25.89
CA ARG A 588 -2.88 8.08 -25.56
C ARG A 588 -3.43 7.48 -24.26
N LYS A 589 -2.74 6.50 -23.68
CA LYS A 589 -3.22 5.66 -22.58
C LYS A 589 -2.28 5.64 -21.37
N ASN A 590 -1.75 6.80 -21.00
CA ASN A 590 -0.80 6.94 -19.91
C ASN A 590 -1.41 6.54 -18.54
N SER A 591 -1.08 5.35 -18.06
CA SER A 591 -1.40 4.84 -16.71
C SER A 591 -0.77 5.65 -15.58
N PHE A 592 0.24 6.46 -15.89
CA PHE A 592 0.90 7.39 -14.97
C PHE A 592 0.34 8.83 -15.02
N SER A 593 -0.76 9.06 -15.75
CA SER A 593 -1.36 10.38 -15.95
C SER A 593 -1.67 11.15 -14.66
N VAL A 594 -2.05 10.46 -13.57
CA VAL A 594 -2.30 11.09 -12.26
C VAL A 594 -1.01 11.65 -11.64
N SER A 595 0.08 10.88 -11.66
CA SER A 595 1.39 11.31 -11.15
C SER A 595 1.99 12.41 -12.03
N CYS A 596 1.80 12.34 -13.36
CA CYS A 596 2.18 13.43 -14.28
C CYS A 596 1.39 14.73 -14.05
N ALA A 597 0.17 14.66 -13.52
CA ALA A 597 -0.64 15.84 -13.19
C ALA A 597 -0.31 16.46 -11.81
N LEU A 598 0.44 15.75 -10.95
CA LEU A 598 0.81 16.17 -9.60
C LEU A 598 2.33 16.05 -9.38
N PRO A 599 3.18 16.75 -10.16
CA PRO A 599 4.63 16.52 -10.16
C PRO A 599 5.28 16.83 -8.80
N GLU A 600 4.84 17.88 -8.10
CA GLU A 600 5.39 18.25 -6.79
C GLU A 600 5.12 17.18 -5.72
N GLU A 601 3.88 16.68 -5.64
CA GLU A 601 3.48 15.64 -4.69
C GLU A 601 4.16 14.30 -5.03
N THR A 602 4.20 13.96 -6.33
CA THR A 602 4.85 12.74 -6.84
C THR A 602 6.33 12.74 -6.51
N CYS A 603 7.04 13.84 -6.77
CA CYS A 603 8.46 13.94 -6.46
C CYS A 603 8.77 14.01 -4.97
N SER A 604 7.94 14.71 -4.19
CA SER A 604 8.10 14.75 -2.73
C SER A 604 8.04 13.34 -2.13
N TYR A 605 7.08 12.53 -2.60
CA TYR A 605 6.98 11.11 -2.26
C TYR A 605 8.21 10.31 -2.70
N MET A 606 8.58 10.34 -3.99
CA MET A 606 9.66 9.50 -4.52
C MET A 606 11.04 9.84 -3.92
N VAL A 607 11.34 11.13 -3.74
CA VAL A 607 12.58 11.60 -3.13
C VAL A 607 12.61 11.26 -1.63
N PHE A 608 11.49 11.43 -0.90
CA PHE A 608 11.41 11.04 0.51
C PHE A 608 11.66 9.54 0.71
N HIS A 609 10.95 8.69 -0.04
CA HIS A 609 11.09 7.24 0.07
C HIS A 609 12.51 6.77 -0.31
N THR A 610 13.11 7.32 -1.37
CA THR A 610 14.52 7.08 -1.71
C THR A 610 15.47 7.53 -0.59
N SER A 611 15.24 8.70 0.01
CA SER A 611 16.06 9.21 1.12
C SER A 611 15.96 8.34 2.39
N GLN A 612 14.84 7.64 2.63
CA GLN A 612 14.71 6.63 3.68
C GLN A 612 15.43 5.32 3.31
N ASP A 613 15.22 4.80 2.10
CA ASP A 613 15.87 3.57 1.61
C ASP A 613 17.41 3.69 1.70
N CYS A 614 17.98 4.84 1.33
CA CYS A 614 19.40 5.14 1.50
C CYS A 614 19.85 5.17 2.96
N LYS A 615 19.02 5.70 3.87
CA LYS A 615 19.33 5.73 5.30
C LYS A 615 19.38 4.30 5.86
N TYR A 616 18.36 3.51 5.58
CA TYR A 616 18.27 2.13 6.07
C TYR A 616 19.33 1.24 5.45
N LEU A 617 19.69 1.42 4.17
CA LEU A 617 20.82 0.70 3.56
C LEU A 617 22.13 0.96 4.31
N LYS A 618 22.45 2.23 4.62
CA LYS A 618 23.64 2.61 5.42
C LYS A 618 23.62 1.96 6.81
N GLU A 619 22.50 2.08 7.52
CA GLU A 619 22.32 1.52 8.87
C GLU A 619 22.39 -0.01 8.86
N ASN A 620 21.77 -0.68 7.88
CA ASN A 620 21.72 -2.14 7.79
C ASN A 620 23.04 -2.75 7.31
N ILE A 621 23.78 -2.13 6.38
CA ILE A 621 25.14 -2.58 5.98
C ILE A 621 26.08 -2.56 7.19
N LYS A 622 26.01 -1.48 7.98
CA LYS A 622 26.77 -1.31 9.22
C LYS A 622 26.37 -2.33 10.28
N ASN A 623 25.10 -2.34 10.68
CA ASN A 623 24.60 -3.20 11.77
C ASN A 623 24.68 -4.69 11.43
N GLY A 624 24.55 -5.04 10.14
CA GLY A 624 24.69 -6.41 9.65
C GLY A 624 26.14 -6.89 9.50
N GLY A 625 27.14 -6.00 9.61
CA GLY A 625 28.55 -6.31 9.45
C GLY A 625 28.93 -6.80 8.04
N ILE A 626 28.17 -6.41 7.02
CA ILE A 626 28.13 -7.11 5.71
C ILE A 626 29.50 -7.15 5.01
N VAL A 627 30.24 -6.02 5.01
CA VAL A 627 31.60 -5.95 4.43
C VAL A 627 32.56 -6.94 5.11
N GLY A 628 32.50 -7.04 6.45
CA GLY A 628 33.34 -7.98 7.21
C GLY A 628 32.97 -9.44 6.97
N LYS A 629 31.67 -9.74 6.80
CA LYS A 629 31.21 -11.09 6.42
C LYS A 629 31.74 -11.51 5.04
N ILE A 630 31.70 -10.60 4.06
CA ILE A 630 32.26 -10.86 2.72
C ILE A 630 33.78 -11.10 2.79
N GLU A 631 34.50 -10.45 3.72
CA GLU A 631 35.94 -10.70 3.93
C GLU A 631 36.23 -12.01 4.66
N GLN A 632 35.35 -12.47 5.55
CA GLN A 632 35.46 -13.75 6.26
C GLN A 632 35.08 -14.95 5.36
N GLU A 633 33.99 -14.82 4.59
CA GLU A 633 33.40 -15.87 3.77
C GLU A 633 34.02 -16.00 2.36
N LYS A 634 35.20 -15.42 2.11
CA LYS A 634 35.87 -15.45 0.78
C LYS A 634 36.11 -16.86 0.21
N ALA A 635 36.14 -17.90 1.05
CA ALA A 635 36.23 -19.29 0.62
C ALA A 635 34.89 -19.87 0.10
N ASN A 636 33.77 -19.21 0.42
CA ASN A 636 32.41 -19.61 0.10
C ASN A 636 31.83 -18.72 -1.01
N GLU A 637 32.26 -19.00 -2.24
CA GLU A 637 31.89 -18.26 -3.47
C GLU A 637 30.38 -17.97 -3.57
N ALA A 638 29.53 -18.94 -3.23
CA ALA A 638 28.08 -18.80 -3.32
C ALA A 638 27.49 -17.80 -2.29
N LEU A 639 28.01 -17.79 -1.06
CA LEU A 639 27.56 -16.85 -0.02
C LEU A 639 28.07 -15.43 -0.28
N VAL A 640 29.27 -15.29 -0.85
CA VAL A 640 29.77 -13.99 -1.34
C VAL A 640 28.90 -13.50 -2.50
N GLU A 641 28.52 -14.37 -3.44
CA GLU A 641 27.63 -14.02 -4.55
C GLU A 641 26.23 -13.57 -4.05
N GLU A 642 25.66 -14.28 -3.06
CA GLU A 642 24.39 -13.91 -2.41
C GLU A 642 24.47 -12.54 -1.72
N LEU A 643 25.52 -12.30 -0.91
CA LEU A 643 25.70 -11.04 -0.20
C LEU A 643 25.97 -9.87 -1.18
N CYS A 644 26.82 -10.07 -2.19
CA CYS A 644 27.10 -9.04 -3.18
C CYS A 644 25.87 -8.69 -4.03
N THR A 645 25.10 -9.67 -4.52
CA THR A 645 23.88 -9.41 -5.30
C THR A 645 22.77 -8.76 -4.47
N THR A 646 22.54 -9.24 -3.25
CA THR A 646 21.49 -8.73 -2.35
C THR A 646 21.72 -7.27 -1.95
N TRP A 647 22.94 -6.91 -1.57
CA TRP A 647 23.25 -5.58 -1.03
C TRP A 647 23.76 -4.61 -2.11
N GLY A 648 24.55 -5.11 -3.07
CA GLY A 648 25.14 -4.30 -4.15
C GLY A 648 24.12 -3.73 -5.13
N ARG A 649 23.07 -4.49 -5.48
CA ARG A 649 21.99 -4.00 -6.36
C ARG A 649 21.36 -2.71 -5.79
N HIS A 650 21.10 -2.68 -4.49
CA HIS A 650 20.56 -1.49 -3.83
C HIS A 650 21.57 -0.35 -3.76
N CYS A 651 22.86 -0.62 -3.58
CA CYS A 651 23.90 0.39 -3.71
C CYS A 651 23.91 1.01 -5.13
N HIS A 652 23.93 0.20 -6.19
CA HIS A 652 23.92 0.68 -7.58
C HIS A 652 22.72 1.56 -7.93
N GLN A 653 21.55 1.30 -7.33
CA GLN A 653 20.32 2.09 -7.56
C GLN A 653 20.29 3.40 -6.75
N LEU A 654 20.96 3.45 -5.59
CA LEU A 654 20.79 4.53 -4.61
C LEU A 654 22.01 5.44 -4.45
N VAL A 655 23.20 5.03 -4.88
CA VAL A 655 24.46 5.73 -4.59
C VAL A 655 24.57 7.13 -5.23
N GLU A 656 24.02 7.32 -6.43
CA GLU A 656 23.92 8.64 -7.09
C GLU A 656 22.74 9.48 -6.57
N ASN A 657 21.69 8.83 -6.05
CA ASN A 657 20.57 9.50 -5.42
C ASN A 657 20.86 9.99 -3.99
N CYS A 658 21.91 9.47 -3.36
CA CYS A 658 22.23 9.73 -1.96
C CYS A 658 23.74 9.74 -1.68
N PRO A 659 24.56 10.52 -2.40
CA PRO A 659 26.03 10.47 -2.33
C PRO A 659 26.54 10.66 -0.90
N ASP A 660 26.14 11.71 -0.20
CA ASP A 660 26.54 12.04 1.19
C ASP A 660 26.24 10.89 2.18
N LYS A 661 25.20 10.10 1.90
CA LYS A 661 24.84 8.93 2.72
C LYS A 661 25.65 7.70 2.35
N LEU A 662 25.89 7.42 1.06
CA LEU A 662 26.35 6.12 0.59
C LEU A 662 27.79 6.08 0.06
N LYS A 663 28.35 7.21 -0.35
CA LYS A 663 29.76 7.40 -0.76
C LYS A 663 30.64 7.78 0.44
N LYS A 664 31.97 7.69 0.30
CA LYS A 664 32.97 7.96 1.35
C LYS A 664 33.03 9.46 1.74
N GLU A 665 32.54 9.79 2.95
CA GLU A 665 32.79 11.07 3.62
C GLU A 665 33.81 10.90 4.77
N GLY A 666 34.95 11.59 4.67
CA GLY A 666 35.94 11.69 5.75
C GLY A 666 36.64 10.38 6.15
N ASP A 667 37.29 10.39 7.33
CA ASP A 667 38.12 9.28 7.84
C ASP A 667 37.35 8.07 8.39
N ASN A 668 36.01 8.05 8.29
CA ASN A 668 35.16 7.02 8.90
C ASN A 668 35.06 5.75 8.02
N LYS A 669 36.16 4.99 7.97
CA LYS A 669 36.56 4.05 6.91
C LYS A 669 35.74 2.75 6.72
N ASP A 670 34.64 2.50 7.45
CA ASP A 670 34.18 1.12 7.61
C ASP A 670 32.88 0.63 6.95
N HIS A 671 31.84 1.45 6.70
CA HIS A 671 30.51 0.92 6.34
C HIS A 671 29.71 1.71 5.29
N ASN A 672 30.27 1.91 4.09
CA ASN A 672 29.63 2.63 2.97
C ASN A 672 29.53 1.75 1.70
N CYS A 673 28.68 2.13 0.73
CA CYS A 673 28.48 1.38 -0.52
C CYS A 673 29.77 1.25 -1.33
N ASP A 674 30.61 2.30 -1.40
CA ASP A 674 31.92 2.25 -2.08
C ASP A 674 32.80 1.10 -1.59
N LYS A 675 32.72 0.74 -0.30
CA LYS A 675 33.51 -0.34 0.31
C LYS A 675 32.88 -1.71 0.04
N LEU A 676 31.55 -1.79 -0.11
CA LEU A 676 30.89 -3.00 -0.61
C LEU A 676 31.27 -3.24 -2.08
N GLU A 677 31.21 -2.20 -2.92
CA GLU A 677 31.57 -2.24 -4.34
C GLU A 677 33.01 -2.70 -4.55
N GLU A 678 33.95 -2.12 -3.80
CA GLU A 678 35.37 -2.50 -3.80
C GLU A 678 35.56 -4.02 -3.59
N LYS A 679 34.89 -4.60 -2.59
CA LYS A 679 35.00 -6.03 -2.22
C LYS A 679 34.20 -6.96 -3.13
N CYS A 680 33.09 -6.49 -3.70
CA CYS A 680 32.26 -7.24 -4.63
C CYS A 680 32.64 -7.08 -6.11
N SER A 681 33.62 -6.22 -6.43
CA SER A 681 33.98 -5.85 -7.81
C SER A 681 34.36 -7.04 -8.71
N GLU A 682 35.00 -8.08 -8.18
CA GLU A 682 35.26 -9.33 -8.92
C GLU A 682 33.97 -10.14 -9.15
N THR A 683 33.06 -10.14 -8.18
CA THR A 683 31.77 -10.84 -8.24
C THR A 683 30.82 -10.18 -9.24
N PHE A 684 30.76 -8.84 -9.30
CA PHE A 684 29.92 -8.15 -10.29
C PHE A 684 30.43 -8.34 -11.72
N LYS A 685 31.74 -8.21 -11.95
CA LYS A 685 32.35 -8.54 -13.27
C LYS A 685 32.06 -9.98 -13.68
N LYS A 686 32.11 -10.92 -12.73
CA LYS A 686 31.77 -12.33 -12.98
C LYS A 686 30.31 -12.49 -13.41
N LEU A 687 29.38 -11.84 -12.73
CA LEU A 687 27.94 -11.90 -13.01
C LEU A 687 27.56 -11.24 -14.34
N GLU A 688 28.18 -10.11 -14.67
CA GLU A 688 28.05 -9.38 -15.94
C GLU A 688 28.51 -10.27 -17.11
N LEU A 689 29.69 -10.88 -17.00
CA LEU A 689 30.20 -11.82 -18.00
C LEU A 689 29.35 -13.10 -18.08
N GLU A 690 28.76 -13.58 -16.98
CA GLU A 690 27.81 -14.70 -17.04
C GLU A 690 26.53 -14.33 -17.80
N GLU A 691 26.08 -13.07 -17.72
CA GLU A 691 24.90 -12.59 -18.44
C GLU A 691 25.17 -12.36 -19.94
N GLU A 692 26.32 -11.77 -20.30
CA GLU A 692 26.79 -11.74 -21.69
C GLU A 692 26.89 -13.14 -22.29
N LEU A 693 27.47 -14.08 -21.54
CA LEU A 693 27.63 -15.48 -21.97
C LEU A 693 26.29 -16.22 -22.05
N THR A 694 25.35 -15.92 -21.16
CA THR A 694 23.95 -16.39 -21.24
C THR A 694 23.29 -15.92 -22.54
N HIS A 695 23.56 -14.67 -22.97
CA HIS A 695 23.04 -14.13 -24.22
C HIS A 695 23.76 -14.66 -25.47
N LEU A 696 25.05 -15.00 -25.38
CA LEU A 696 25.81 -15.62 -26.47
C LEU A 696 25.38 -17.07 -26.74
N LEU A 697 25.07 -17.84 -25.69
CA LEU A 697 24.79 -19.28 -25.78
C LEU A 697 23.30 -19.63 -26.00
N LYS A 698 22.43 -18.64 -26.26
CA LYS A 698 20.98 -18.82 -26.49
C LYS A 698 20.67 -20.02 -27.41
N GLY A 699 19.72 -20.85 -26.99
CA GLY A 699 19.33 -22.10 -27.65
C GLY A 699 20.20 -23.32 -27.33
N ASN A 700 21.22 -23.18 -26.47
CA ASN A 700 22.11 -24.27 -26.04
C ASN A 700 22.14 -24.45 -24.51
N LEU A 701 21.35 -23.69 -23.76
CA LEU A 701 21.32 -23.63 -22.29
C LEU A 701 20.21 -24.51 -21.67
N LYS A 702 19.62 -25.41 -22.45
CA LYS A 702 18.63 -26.40 -21.99
C LYS A 702 19.27 -27.56 -21.21
N GLU A 703 20.46 -27.98 -21.59
CA GLU A 703 21.12 -29.22 -21.17
C GLU A 703 22.64 -28.99 -21.10
N ASP A 704 23.31 -29.41 -20.02
CA ASP A 704 24.74 -29.15 -19.76
C ASP A 704 25.66 -29.50 -20.94
N GLU A 705 25.43 -30.63 -21.61
CA GLU A 705 26.25 -31.07 -22.76
C GLU A 705 26.11 -30.16 -23.99
N LYS A 706 24.91 -29.61 -24.24
CA LYS A 706 24.69 -28.65 -25.34
C LYS A 706 25.39 -27.32 -25.05
N CYS A 707 25.37 -26.90 -23.79
CA CYS A 707 26.13 -25.73 -23.34
C CYS A 707 27.65 -25.98 -23.46
N LYS A 708 28.16 -27.15 -23.04
CA LYS A 708 29.58 -27.53 -23.18
C LYS A 708 30.01 -27.50 -24.66
N GLU A 709 29.19 -28.05 -25.56
CA GLU A 709 29.43 -27.97 -27.01
C GLU A 709 29.48 -26.54 -27.54
N ALA A 710 28.54 -25.68 -27.13
CA ALA A 710 28.47 -24.30 -27.58
C ALA A 710 29.64 -23.45 -27.04
N LEU A 711 30.02 -23.61 -25.76
CA LEU A 711 31.23 -23.02 -25.19
C LEU A 711 32.49 -23.45 -25.95
N LYS A 712 32.61 -24.74 -26.28
CA LYS A 712 33.75 -25.27 -27.04
C LYS A 712 33.86 -24.68 -28.45
N LYS A 713 32.72 -24.30 -29.07
CA LYS A 713 32.67 -23.62 -30.38
C LYS A 713 33.05 -22.14 -30.27
N HIS A 714 32.58 -21.41 -29.26
CA HIS A 714 32.89 -19.98 -29.05
C HIS A 714 34.22 -19.70 -28.33
N CYS A 715 34.83 -20.72 -27.71
CA CYS A 715 36.11 -20.60 -27.00
C CYS A 715 37.18 -19.76 -27.74
N PRO A 716 37.49 -19.98 -29.04
CA PRO A 716 38.53 -19.23 -29.75
C PRO A 716 38.19 -17.75 -29.99
N GLU A 717 36.97 -17.32 -29.69
CA GLU A 717 36.52 -15.93 -29.71
C GLU A 717 36.58 -15.33 -28.29
N LEU A 718 36.19 -16.11 -27.29
CA LEU A 718 36.20 -15.73 -25.87
C LEU A 718 37.64 -15.55 -25.34
N GLU A 719 38.57 -16.44 -25.69
CA GLU A 719 39.99 -16.33 -25.33
C GLU A 719 40.64 -15.06 -25.92
N LYS A 720 40.27 -14.70 -27.16
CA LYS A 720 40.75 -13.48 -27.84
C LYS A 720 40.21 -12.19 -27.20
N LYS A 721 38.97 -12.21 -26.69
CA LYS A 721 38.36 -11.05 -26.03
C LYS A 721 38.99 -10.74 -24.67
N GLY A 722 39.58 -11.73 -24.00
CA GLY A 722 40.35 -11.56 -22.76
C GLY A 722 39.51 -11.30 -21.50
N THR A 723 38.41 -10.56 -21.59
CA THR A 723 37.43 -10.33 -20.51
C THR A 723 36.96 -11.63 -19.85
N PHE A 724 36.69 -12.65 -20.67
CA PHE A 724 36.16 -13.93 -20.20
C PHE A 724 37.12 -14.78 -19.37
N LYS A 725 38.40 -14.41 -19.21
CA LYS A 725 39.35 -15.13 -18.36
C LYS A 725 38.93 -15.22 -16.88
N ILE A 726 38.08 -14.30 -16.41
CA ILE A 726 37.49 -14.34 -15.05
C ILE A 726 36.51 -15.52 -14.87
N LEU A 727 35.90 -16.01 -15.97
CA LEU A 727 35.04 -17.20 -15.99
C LEU A 727 35.75 -18.46 -16.52
N LEU A 728 36.63 -18.25 -17.49
CA LEU A 728 37.27 -19.25 -18.34
C LEU A 728 38.77 -18.97 -18.35
N ASP A 729 39.43 -19.20 -17.21
CA ASP A 729 40.89 -19.05 -17.03
C ASP A 729 41.66 -19.75 -18.16
N LYS A 730 41.14 -20.91 -18.57
CA LYS A 730 41.35 -21.57 -19.87
C LYS A 730 40.06 -22.28 -20.32
N CYS A 731 39.97 -22.61 -21.61
CA CYS A 731 38.93 -23.48 -22.18
C CYS A 731 39.09 -24.97 -21.81
N GLU A 732 39.12 -25.28 -20.51
CA GLU A 732 39.21 -26.65 -19.99
C GLU A 732 37.82 -27.25 -19.68
N GLU A 733 37.68 -28.56 -19.93
CA GLU A 733 36.40 -29.29 -19.89
C GLU A 733 35.71 -29.25 -18.51
N LYS A 734 36.49 -29.25 -17.42
CA LYS A 734 35.99 -29.09 -16.05
C LYS A 734 35.44 -27.69 -15.77
N THR A 735 36.01 -26.66 -16.40
CA THR A 735 35.56 -25.28 -16.28
C THR A 735 34.24 -25.09 -17.00
N PHE A 736 34.12 -25.65 -18.21
CA PHE A 736 32.84 -25.71 -18.93
C PHE A 736 31.77 -26.45 -18.14
N GLU A 737 32.09 -27.56 -17.47
CA GLU A 737 31.13 -28.31 -16.65
C GLU A 737 30.57 -27.50 -15.48
N LYS A 738 31.41 -26.88 -14.64
CA LYS A 738 30.94 -26.03 -13.53
C LYS A 738 30.12 -24.84 -14.05
N LEU A 739 30.59 -24.19 -15.12
CA LEU A 739 29.96 -22.99 -15.67
C LEU A 739 28.61 -23.31 -16.34
N CYS A 740 28.56 -24.33 -17.20
CA CYS A 740 27.32 -24.72 -17.87
C CYS A 740 26.25 -25.16 -16.88
N LYS A 741 26.59 -25.96 -15.88
CA LYS A 741 25.62 -26.36 -14.85
C LYS A 741 25.01 -25.15 -14.14
N LYS A 742 25.82 -24.11 -13.84
CA LYS A 742 25.33 -22.84 -13.26
C LYS A 742 24.42 -22.08 -14.25
N LEU A 743 24.81 -21.97 -15.52
CA LEU A 743 24.02 -21.26 -16.54
C LEU A 743 22.70 -21.97 -16.87
N VAL A 744 22.70 -23.29 -16.98
CA VAL A 744 21.51 -24.13 -17.22
C VAL A 744 20.57 -24.06 -16.01
N GLU A 745 21.07 -24.08 -14.78
CA GLU A 745 20.23 -23.89 -13.59
C GLU A 745 19.64 -22.46 -13.51
N LYS A 746 20.44 -21.44 -13.84
CA LYS A 746 20.02 -20.01 -13.91
C LYS A 746 18.92 -19.81 -14.97
N ILE A 747 19.07 -20.41 -16.15
CA ILE A 747 18.05 -20.40 -17.20
C ILE A 747 16.83 -21.23 -16.83
N GLY A 748 17.00 -22.42 -16.25
CA GLY A 748 15.88 -23.24 -15.77
C GLY A 748 14.99 -22.50 -14.77
N LYS A 749 15.59 -21.71 -13.87
CA LYS A 749 14.87 -20.79 -12.97
C LYS A 749 14.18 -19.66 -13.73
N LYS A 750 14.84 -19.02 -14.71
CA LYS A 750 14.20 -18.00 -15.57
C LYS A 750 13.01 -18.56 -16.35
N CYS A 751 13.09 -19.77 -16.90
CA CYS A 751 12.01 -20.39 -17.67
C CYS A 751 10.70 -20.52 -16.88
N LEU A 752 10.76 -20.68 -15.55
CA LEU A 752 9.58 -20.81 -14.69
C LEU A 752 8.77 -19.51 -14.57
N THR A 753 9.44 -18.34 -14.49
CA THR A 753 8.74 -17.05 -14.50
C THR A 753 8.39 -16.64 -15.92
N LEU A 754 9.36 -16.74 -16.84
CA LEU A 754 9.31 -16.25 -18.22
C LEU A 754 8.08 -16.73 -18.99
N LYS A 755 7.57 -17.93 -18.69
CA LYS A 755 6.30 -18.42 -19.23
C LYS A 755 5.11 -17.53 -18.86
N THR A 756 4.99 -17.19 -17.58
CA THR A 756 3.93 -16.32 -17.05
C THR A 756 4.10 -14.90 -17.58
N ASP A 757 5.34 -14.40 -17.54
CA ASP A 757 5.70 -13.06 -17.98
C ASP A 757 5.34 -12.85 -19.48
N LEU A 758 5.67 -13.83 -20.33
CA LEU A 758 5.31 -13.83 -21.76
C LEU A 758 3.81 -14.04 -22.00
N ASP A 759 3.13 -14.92 -21.25
CA ASP A 759 1.67 -15.10 -21.37
C ASP A 759 0.87 -13.88 -20.88
N GLU A 760 1.44 -13.01 -20.04
CA GLU A 760 0.86 -11.71 -19.69
C GLU A 760 1.17 -10.65 -20.75
N ALA A 761 2.44 -10.46 -21.10
CA ALA A 761 2.86 -9.51 -22.14
C ALA A 761 2.17 -9.77 -23.50
N LYS A 762 1.94 -11.04 -23.87
CA LYS A 762 1.14 -11.47 -25.03
C LYS A 762 -0.29 -10.90 -25.03
N LYS A 763 -0.94 -10.82 -23.86
CA LYS A 763 -2.30 -10.26 -23.73
C LYS A 763 -2.27 -8.74 -23.88
N GLU A 764 -1.27 -8.09 -23.28
CA GLU A 764 -1.09 -6.64 -23.38
C GLU A 764 -0.75 -6.19 -24.80
N LEU A 765 0.23 -6.85 -25.44
CA LEU A 765 0.63 -6.64 -26.83
C LEU A 765 -0.56 -6.79 -27.79
N LYS A 766 -1.40 -7.81 -27.60
CA LYS A 766 -2.63 -7.97 -28.38
C LYS A 766 -3.59 -6.79 -28.16
N GLY A 767 -3.81 -6.37 -26.92
CA GLY A 767 -4.66 -5.23 -26.59
C GLY A 767 -4.16 -3.92 -27.23
N LYS A 768 -2.85 -3.67 -27.22
CA LYS A 768 -2.22 -2.52 -27.89
C LYS A 768 -2.33 -2.61 -29.41
N LYS A 769 -2.19 -3.79 -30.01
CA LYS A 769 -2.40 -4.01 -31.45
C LYS A 769 -3.85 -3.73 -31.87
N ASP A 770 -4.82 -4.21 -31.10
CA ASP A 770 -6.25 -3.94 -31.30
C ASP A 770 -6.61 -2.45 -31.10
N GLU A 771 -5.76 -1.65 -30.47
CA GLU A 771 -5.88 -0.18 -30.34
C GLU A 771 -5.19 0.55 -31.49
N TYR A 772 -4.01 0.08 -31.92
CA TYR A 772 -3.30 0.59 -33.10
C TYR A 772 -4.12 0.45 -34.39
N GLU A 773 -4.64 -0.74 -34.71
CA GLU A 773 -5.37 -0.94 -35.98
C GLU A 773 -6.64 -0.06 -36.04
N LYS A 774 -7.25 0.28 -34.89
CA LYS A 774 -8.36 1.26 -34.81
C LYS A 774 -7.90 2.69 -35.04
N ALA A 775 -6.77 3.09 -34.45
CA ALA A 775 -6.19 4.42 -34.67
C ALA A 775 -5.74 4.60 -36.14
N LYS A 776 -5.16 3.56 -36.72
CA LYS A 776 -4.77 3.46 -38.14
C LYS A 776 -5.98 3.57 -39.06
N GLN A 777 -7.06 2.81 -38.82
CA GLN A 777 -8.31 2.95 -39.60
C GLN A 777 -8.85 4.38 -39.52
N ALA A 778 -8.93 4.97 -38.32
CA ALA A 778 -9.38 6.34 -38.14
C ALA A 778 -8.47 7.37 -38.84
N ALA A 779 -7.16 7.11 -38.92
CA ALA A 779 -6.21 7.93 -39.68
C ALA A 779 -6.39 7.80 -41.19
N GLU A 780 -6.59 6.59 -41.71
CA GLU A 780 -6.86 6.33 -43.13
C GLU A 780 -8.19 6.99 -43.56
N GLU A 781 -9.27 6.79 -42.78
CA GLU A 781 -10.57 7.44 -42.99
C GLU A 781 -10.49 8.98 -42.94
N SER A 782 -9.77 9.54 -41.96
CA SER A 782 -9.63 11.00 -41.83
C SER A 782 -8.77 11.61 -42.94
N THR A 783 -7.72 10.91 -43.39
CA THR A 783 -6.83 11.37 -44.46
C THR A 783 -7.53 11.40 -45.82
N GLU A 784 -8.35 10.39 -46.10
CA GLU A 784 -9.24 10.35 -47.27
C GLU A 784 -10.30 11.46 -47.21
N ALA A 785 -10.95 11.66 -46.05
CA ALA A 785 -11.92 12.75 -45.86
C ALA A 785 -11.31 14.15 -46.02
N ALA A 786 -10.06 14.34 -45.58
CA ALA A 786 -9.29 15.58 -45.76
C ALA A 786 -8.71 15.76 -47.18
N LYS A 787 -8.73 14.71 -48.02
CA LYS A 787 -8.06 14.67 -49.34
C LYS A 787 -6.58 15.06 -49.27
N LEU A 788 -5.89 14.64 -48.21
CA LEU A 788 -4.56 15.15 -47.88
C LEU A 788 -3.47 14.64 -48.86
N LEU A 789 -2.86 15.56 -49.59
CA LEU A 789 -1.76 15.29 -50.53
C LEU A 789 -0.43 15.01 -49.80
N LEU A 790 -0.27 13.78 -49.32
CA LEU A 790 1.01 13.26 -48.82
C LEU A 790 1.70 12.43 -49.90
N SER A 791 2.67 13.03 -50.58
CA SER A 791 3.37 12.43 -51.72
C SER A 791 4.40 11.37 -51.29
N LYS A 792 4.32 10.20 -51.93
CA LYS A 792 5.25 9.09 -51.72
C LYS A 792 6.46 9.27 -52.66
N SER A 793 7.68 9.33 -52.11
CA SER A 793 8.89 9.59 -52.91
C SER A 793 9.22 8.43 -53.86
N GLY A 794 8.92 8.65 -55.15
CA GLY A 794 9.21 7.72 -56.25
C GLY A 794 10.69 7.71 -56.66
N LYS A 795 11.11 6.61 -57.30
CA LYS A 795 12.48 6.31 -57.76
C LYS A 795 13.21 7.48 -58.44
N ALA A 796 14.53 7.53 -58.22
CA ALA A 796 15.44 8.51 -58.79
C ALA A 796 15.55 8.44 -60.33
N ALA A 797 15.77 9.62 -60.93
CA ALA A 797 16.37 9.82 -62.24
C ALA A 797 17.34 11.02 -62.14
N MET A 798 18.52 10.90 -62.74
CA MET A 798 19.55 11.95 -62.74
C MET A 798 19.56 12.69 -64.09
N PRO A 799 19.69 14.02 -64.13
CA PRO A 799 20.27 14.75 -65.24
C PRO A 799 21.81 14.72 -65.14
N SER A 800 22.52 14.66 -66.27
CA SER A 800 23.98 14.62 -66.31
C SER A 800 24.54 15.52 -67.43
N GLY A 801 25.58 16.30 -67.12
CA GLY A 801 26.24 17.25 -68.03
C GLY A 801 25.79 18.72 -67.81
N GLN A 802 26.61 19.74 -68.12
CA GLN A 802 27.98 19.68 -68.67
C GLN A 802 28.80 20.97 -68.38
N ASP A 803 30.10 20.78 -68.13
CA ASP A 803 31.30 21.66 -68.17
C ASP A 803 31.20 23.20 -68.25
N SER A 804 31.99 23.90 -67.41
CA SER A 804 32.97 24.95 -67.82
C SER A 804 33.83 25.45 -66.63
N ASN A 805 35.00 26.07 -66.90
CA ASN A 805 36.11 26.23 -65.94
C ASN A 805 36.62 27.69 -65.81
N GLY A 806 37.26 28.02 -64.66
CA GLY A 806 38.04 29.26 -64.43
C GLY A 806 37.46 30.26 -63.41
N SER A 807 38.22 31.07 -62.64
CA SER A 807 39.69 31.18 -62.47
C SER A 807 40.04 31.84 -61.12
N VAL A 808 41.30 31.76 -60.68
CA VAL A 808 41.90 32.37 -59.45
C VAL A 808 43.10 33.26 -59.85
N PRO A 809 43.81 34.00 -58.96
CA PRO A 809 43.48 34.61 -57.64
C PRO A 809 43.89 36.12 -57.55
N ALA A 810 43.71 36.81 -56.41
CA ALA A 810 44.58 37.94 -55.92
C ALA A 810 44.20 38.43 -54.49
N PRO A 811 45.10 39.09 -53.70
CA PRO A 811 44.99 39.11 -52.22
C PRO A 811 45.05 40.55 -51.56
N PRO A 812 45.74 40.87 -50.44
CA PRO A 812 45.12 41.61 -49.32
C PRO A 812 45.73 43.01 -48.99
N ALA A 813 45.13 43.74 -48.04
CA ALA A 813 45.73 44.94 -47.42
C ALA A 813 45.25 45.22 -45.96
N GLU A 814 46.14 45.82 -45.18
CA GLU A 814 46.06 46.31 -43.78
C GLU A 814 46.70 47.76 -43.80
N PRO A 815 47.02 48.51 -42.71
CA PRO A 815 46.67 48.43 -41.27
C PRO A 815 46.40 49.79 -40.52
N ALA A 816 46.16 49.68 -39.18
CA ALA A 816 46.59 50.61 -38.10
C ALA A 816 45.93 52.03 -37.95
N PRO A 817 46.19 52.83 -36.87
CA PRO A 817 46.98 52.57 -35.62
C PRO A 817 46.39 53.04 -34.25
N GLY A 818 46.86 52.41 -33.15
CA GLY A 818 47.14 53.05 -31.82
C GLY A 818 46.06 53.00 -30.70
N GLN A 819 46.37 53.03 -29.39
CA GLN A 819 47.64 52.92 -28.62
C GLN A 819 47.37 52.38 -27.17
N SER A 820 48.41 51.95 -26.43
CA SER A 820 48.37 51.16 -25.15
C SER A 820 49.09 51.90 -23.98
N PRO A 821 49.59 51.29 -22.85
CA PRO A 821 49.38 50.01 -22.11
C PRO A 821 49.17 50.26 -20.57
N PRO A 822 49.47 49.38 -19.56
CA PRO A 822 49.77 47.91 -19.45
C PRO A 822 48.69 47.18 -18.56
N GLY A 823 48.81 46.04 -17.81
CA GLY A 823 49.81 45.00 -17.42
C GLY A 823 49.70 44.65 -15.89
N PRO A 824 50.20 43.52 -15.31
CA PRO A 824 50.96 42.37 -15.84
C PRO A 824 50.26 40.96 -15.67
N PRO A 825 50.88 39.80 -16.05
CA PRO A 825 50.16 38.51 -16.25
C PRO A 825 50.71 37.24 -15.52
N PRO A 826 50.00 36.08 -15.61
CA PRO A 826 50.53 34.71 -15.47
C PRO A 826 50.59 33.89 -16.81
N PRO A 827 51.19 32.67 -16.86
CA PRO A 827 51.70 32.03 -18.10
C PRO A 827 50.84 30.91 -18.75
N PRO A 828 51.15 30.47 -20.00
CA PRO A 828 50.42 29.46 -20.77
C PRO A 828 51.06 28.04 -20.82
N PRO A 829 50.30 27.00 -21.26
CA PRO A 829 50.82 25.67 -21.63
C PRO A 829 51.25 25.57 -23.13
N PRO A 830 52.03 24.55 -23.54
CA PRO A 830 52.67 24.48 -24.87
C PRO A 830 51.88 23.71 -25.95
N GLN A 831 52.25 23.93 -27.22
CA GLN A 831 51.74 23.19 -28.40
C GLN A 831 52.73 22.13 -28.93
N ASN A 832 52.19 21.15 -29.67
CA ASN A 832 52.60 20.64 -31.00
C ASN A 832 52.79 19.12 -31.14
N GLY A 833 52.48 18.59 -32.34
CA GLY A 833 53.23 17.47 -32.92
C GLY A 833 52.48 16.19 -33.34
N THR A 834 51.64 16.24 -34.37
CA THR A 834 51.56 15.16 -35.39
C THR A 834 52.73 15.31 -36.39
N PRO A 835 53.13 14.31 -37.21
CA PRO A 835 52.32 13.32 -37.95
C PRO A 835 52.71 11.84 -37.60
N ASP A 836 52.47 10.76 -38.35
CA ASP A 836 52.06 10.56 -39.76
C ASP A 836 51.34 9.18 -40.01
N THR A 837 51.25 8.81 -41.28
CA THR A 837 50.62 7.66 -41.96
C THR A 837 51.71 6.63 -42.41
N PRO A 838 51.46 5.44 -43.05
CA PRO A 838 50.42 5.13 -44.07
C PRO A 838 49.75 3.72 -44.01
N ASP A 839 48.80 3.49 -44.95
CA ASP A 839 48.28 2.23 -45.54
C ASP A 839 47.81 1.02 -44.65
N GLY A 840 46.79 0.22 -45.04
CA GLY A 840 45.83 0.39 -46.14
C GLY A 840 44.98 -0.86 -46.49
N THR A 841 43.75 -0.62 -46.98
CA THR A 841 42.95 -1.48 -47.90
C THR A 841 42.05 -2.64 -47.37
N SER A 842 40.86 -2.75 -48.01
CA SER A 842 39.92 -3.90 -48.14
C SER A 842 38.98 -4.34 -46.99
N GLY A 843 37.69 -4.57 -47.33
CA GLY A 843 36.84 -5.53 -46.57
C GLY A 843 35.33 -5.25 -46.40
N THR A 844 34.55 -5.07 -47.47
CA THR A 844 33.07 -5.30 -47.58
C THR A 844 32.19 -5.32 -46.30
N THR A 845 31.24 -4.38 -46.19
CA THR A 845 30.01 -4.55 -45.39
C THR A 845 28.79 -4.82 -46.27
N GLY A 846 27.91 -5.73 -45.84
CA GLY A 846 26.75 -6.19 -46.61
C GLY A 846 25.55 -5.24 -46.60
N GLN A 847 24.72 -5.31 -47.64
CA GLN A 847 23.51 -4.50 -47.78
C GLN A 847 22.35 -5.00 -46.90
N THR A 848 21.95 -4.23 -45.88
CA THR A 848 20.61 -4.35 -45.28
C THR A 848 19.65 -3.37 -45.96
N LYS A 849 18.53 -3.87 -46.47
CA LYS A 849 17.62 -3.09 -47.34
C LYS A 849 16.65 -2.20 -46.56
N ASN A 850 16.38 -1.02 -47.14
CA ASN A 850 15.13 -0.26 -47.01
C ASN A 850 14.69 0.20 -45.60
N ASN A 851 15.43 1.13 -44.99
CA ASN A 851 14.81 2.13 -44.11
C ASN A 851 14.45 3.38 -44.94
N ALA A 852 13.15 3.67 -45.09
CA ALA A 852 12.70 4.88 -45.77
C ALA A 852 12.87 6.10 -44.85
N LYS A 853 13.74 7.05 -45.22
CA LYS A 853 13.79 8.36 -44.56
C LYS A 853 12.52 9.15 -44.90
N LEU A 854 11.63 9.31 -43.92
CA LEU A 854 10.54 10.28 -43.97
C LEU A 854 11.13 11.70 -43.91
N GLY A 855 11.14 12.39 -45.05
CA GLY A 855 11.43 13.82 -45.12
C GLY A 855 10.12 14.61 -45.16
N LEU A 856 9.96 15.59 -44.29
CA LEU A 856 8.83 16.51 -44.33
C LEU A 856 8.93 17.40 -45.58
N VAL A 857 7.96 17.27 -46.49
CA VAL A 857 7.86 18.13 -47.68
C VAL A 857 7.21 19.45 -47.27
N LYS A 858 7.89 20.57 -47.54
CA LYS A 858 7.36 21.91 -47.26
C LYS A 858 6.30 22.27 -48.32
N ARG A 859 5.06 22.56 -47.90
CA ARG A 859 3.99 23.03 -48.81
C ARG A 859 4.48 24.31 -49.51
N ALA A 860 4.38 24.38 -50.84
CA ALA A 860 4.44 25.67 -51.53
C ALA A 860 3.22 26.50 -51.09
N TYR A 861 3.38 27.80 -50.90
CA TYR A 861 2.28 28.64 -50.40
C TYR A 861 1.10 28.62 -51.37
N VAL A 862 -0.05 28.18 -50.85
CA VAL A 862 -1.37 28.35 -51.44
C VAL A 862 -2.19 29.06 -50.38
N ASP A 863 -2.86 30.15 -50.74
CA ASP A 863 -3.30 31.17 -49.80
C ASP A 863 -4.63 30.79 -49.11
N GLY A 864 -4.57 29.78 -48.24
CA GLY A 864 -5.70 29.25 -47.49
C GLY A 864 -5.25 28.62 -46.16
N GLY A 865 -5.95 28.95 -45.09
CA GLY A 865 -5.69 28.37 -43.76
C GLY A 865 -6.01 26.88 -43.70
N VAL A 866 -5.30 26.16 -42.82
CA VAL A 866 -5.50 24.72 -42.61
C VAL A 866 -6.93 24.47 -42.11
N SER A 867 -7.65 23.59 -42.78
CA SER A 867 -9.02 23.24 -42.44
C SER A 867 -9.11 22.34 -41.20
N GLU A 868 -10.23 22.42 -40.47
CA GLU A 868 -10.51 21.55 -39.31
C GLU A 868 -10.44 20.04 -39.68
N VAL A 869 -10.65 19.70 -40.96
CA VAL A 869 -10.55 18.34 -41.49
C VAL A 869 -9.09 17.93 -41.70
N GLU A 870 -8.24 18.81 -42.26
CA GLU A 870 -6.79 18.59 -42.34
C GLU A 870 -6.16 18.43 -40.95
N VAL A 871 -6.59 19.21 -39.94
CA VAL A 871 -6.11 19.09 -38.55
C VAL A 871 -6.47 17.72 -37.97
N LYS A 872 -7.74 17.32 -38.01
CA LYS A 872 -8.18 16.01 -37.48
C LYS A 872 -7.49 14.83 -38.15
N ALA A 873 -7.19 14.93 -39.45
CA ALA A 873 -6.44 13.92 -40.18
C ALA A 873 -4.96 13.86 -39.77
N PHE A 874 -4.33 15.01 -39.50
CA PHE A 874 -2.97 15.07 -38.96
C PHE A 874 -2.88 14.49 -37.54
N ASP A 875 -3.83 14.82 -36.67
CA ASP A 875 -3.92 14.29 -35.31
C ASP A 875 -4.11 12.76 -35.31
N ALA A 876 -5.07 12.26 -36.09
CA ALA A 876 -5.32 10.82 -36.22
C ALA A 876 -4.10 10.07 -36.77
N THR A 877 -3.43 10.63 -37.79
CA THR A 877 -2.19 10.09 -38.37
C THR A 877 -1.05 10.05 -37.34
N THR A 878 -0.92 11.09 -36.51
CA THR A 878 0.11 11.16 -35.47
C THR A 878 -0.13 10.10 -34.40
N VAL A 879 -1.34 9.98 -33.87
CA VAL A 879 -1.72 8.96 -32.87
C VAL A 879 -1.51 7.54 -33.41
N ALA A 880 -1.81 7.28 -34.68
CA ALA A 880 -1.54 5.99 -35.31
C ALA A 880 -0.02 5.70 -35.40
N LEU A 881 0.80 6.69 -35.76
CA LEU A 881 2.25 6.54 -35.87
C LEU A 881 2.92 6.33 -34.50
N GLU A 882 2.45 7.01 -33.45
CA GLU A 882 2.94 6.86 -32.08
C GLU A 882 2.68 5.44 -31.54
N LEU A 883 1.45 4.93 -31.68
CA LEU A 883 1.09 3.56 -31.28
C LEU A 883 1.87 2.48 -32.06
N TYR A 884 2.15 2.73 -33.35
CA TYR A 884 3.00 1.84 -34.17
C TYR A 884 4.45 1.77 -33.66
N LEU A 885 5.01 2.89 -33.19
CA LEU A 885 6.37 2.94 -32.66
C LEU A 885 6.46 2.29 -31.27
N GLU A 886 5.47 2.50 -30.40
CA GLU A 886 5.37 1.82 -29.09
C GLU A 886 5.27 0.30 -29.25
N LEU A 887 4.37 -0.18 -30.11
CA LEU A 887 4.27 -1.61 -30.43
C LEU A 887 5.58 -2.20 -30.95
N LYS A 888 6.33 -1.46 -31.77
CA LYS A 888 7.62 -1.91 -32.29
C LYS A 888 8.70 -1.96 -31.21
N GLU A 889 8.72 -0.99 -30.29
CA GLU A 889 9.62 -0.97 -29.13
C GLU A 889 9.40 -2.20 -28.23
N GLU A 890 8.13 -2.51 -27.92
CA GLU A 890 7.75 -3.68 -27.12
C GLU A 890 8.02 -5.00 -27.83
N CYS A 891 7.74 -5.09 -29.14
CA CYS A 891 8.08 -6.26 -29.95
C CYS A 891 9.59 -6.57 -29.93
N ASN A 892 10.46 -5.55 -30.02
CA ASN A 892 11.91 -5.78 -29.94
C ASN A 892 12.32 -6.38 -28.57
N ALA A 893 11.71 -5.92 -27.47
CA ALA A 893 11.99 -6.44 -26.14
C ALA A 893 11.51 -7.89 -25.99
N LEU A 894 10.28 -8.20 -26.43
CA LEU A 894 9.73 -9.54 -26.34
C LEU A 894 10.43 -10.54 -27.28
N GLU A 895 10.90 -10.11 -28.46
CA GLU A 895 11.73 -10.94 -29.34
C GLU A 895 13.09 -11.29 -28.72
N LEU A 896 13.70 -10.41 -27.91
CA LEU A 896 14.94 -10.70 -27.19
C LEU A 896 14.78 -11.79 -26.14
N ASP A 897 13.67 -11.79 -25.39
CA ASP A 897 13.33 -12.84 -24.43
C ASP A 897 12.87 -14.13 -25.11
N CYS A 898 12.14 -14.03 -26.21
CA CYS A 898 11.81 -15.18 -27.06
C CYS A 898 13.03 -15.78 -27.79
N GLY A 899 14.19 -15.12 -27.74
CA GLY A 899 15.48 -15.75 -28.05
C GLY A 899 15.81 -16.97 -27.19
N PHE A 900 15.22 -17.11 -25.99
CA PHE A 900 15.38 -18.28 -25.11
C PHE A 900 14.35 -19.40 -25.34
N LYS A 901 13.49 -19.31 -26.37
CA LYS A 901 12.40 -20.30 -26.60
C LYS A 901 12.88 -21.74 -26.84
N GLU A 902 14.11 -21.94 -27.31
CA GLU A 902 14.70 -23.27 -27.46
C GLU A 902 15.25 -23.82 -26.12
N ASP A 903 15.65 -22.93 -25.21
CA ASP A 903 16.09 -23.28 -23.85
C ASP A 903 14.90 -23.53 -22.91
N CYS A 904 13.79 -22.81 -23.12
CA CYS A 904 12.54 -22.90 -22.36
C CYS A 904 11.39 -23.46 -23.23
N PRO A 905 11.23 -24.79 -23.38
CA PRO A 905 10.24 -25.38 -24.30
C PRO A 905 8.80 -24.89 -24.08
N ASP A 906 8.44 -24.63 -22.84
CA ASP A 906 7.11 -24.16 -22.42
C ASP A 906 6.76 -22.76 -22.94
N THR A 907 7.74 -21.92 -23.29
CA THR A 907 7.49 -20.57 -23.82
C THR A 907 7.29 -20.55 -25.33
N LYS A 908 7.62 -21.63 -26.05
CA LYS A 908 7.58 -21.68 -27.52
C LYS A 908 6.25 -21.26 -28.13
N GLN A 909 5.13 -21.65 -27.51
CA GLN A 909 3.80 -21.30 -28.02
C GLN A 909 3.47 -19.82 -27.79
N ALA A 910 3.76 -19.28 -26.61
CA ALA A 910 3.59 -17.85 -26.34
C ALA A 910 4.49 -17.00 -27.26
N CYS A 911 5.76 -17.39 -27.42
CA CYS A 911 6.71 -16.73 -28.31
C CYS A 911 6.32 -16.80 -29.78
N LYS A 912 5.80 -17.93 -30.27
CA LYS A 912 5.30 -18.03 -31.64
C LYS A 912 4.15 -17.06 -31.87
N GLU A 913 3.19 -16.96 -30.94
CA GLU A 913 2.07 -16.02 -31.06
C GLU A 913 2.51 -14.56 -30.92
N ILE A 914 3.51 -14.24 -30.08
CA ILE A 914 4.13 -12.90 -30.01
C ILE A 914 4.81 -12.56 -31.33
N GLU A 915 5.62 -13.46 -31.89
CA GLU A 915 6.27 -13.27 -33.19
C GLU A 915 5.26 -13.08 -34.32
N GLU A 916 4.14 -13.82 -34.32
CA GLU A 916 3.06 -13.67 -35.30
C GLU A 916 2.29 -12.35 -35.11
N LEU A 917 2.04 -11.93 -33.86
CA LEU A 917 1.46 -10.62 -33.54
C LEU A 917 2.35 -9.49 -34.06
N CYS A 918 3.65 -9.51 -33.77
CA CYS A 918 4.66 -8.51 -34.13
C CYS A 918 4.91 -8.44 -35.64
N LYS A 919 5.10 -9.58 -36.32
CA LYS A 919 5.29 -9.63 -37.78
C LYS A 919 4.04 -9.17 -38.54
N GLY A 920 2.87 -9.34 -37.94
CA GLY A 920 1.59 -8.91 -38.51
C GLY A 920 1.20 -7.46 -38.21
N ILE A 921 2.10 -6.57 -37.76
CA ILE A 921 1.80 -5.14 -37.54
C ILE A 921 2.12 -4.37 -38.83
N GLU A 922 1.12 -4.15 -39.67
CA GLU A 922 1.29 -3.36 -40.89
C GLU A 922 1.26 -1.86 -40.61
N SER A 923 2.29 -1.14 -41.05
CA SER A 923 2.32 0.33 -41.02
C SER A 923 1.19 0.98 -41.82
N LEU A 924 0.79 2.19 -41.40
CA LEU A 924 -0.21 3.06 -42.05
C LEU A 924 0.01 3.19 -43.57
N LYS A 925 -1.04 2.99 -44.38
CA LYS A 925 -0.97 3.03 -45.85
C LYS A 925 -1.51 4.36 -46.37
N VAL A 926 -0.61 5.26 -46.74
CA VAL A 926 -0.96 6.56 -47.34
C VAL A 926 -0.89 6.51 -48.88
N THR A 927 -1.95 6.99 -49.52
CA THR A 927 -2.15 7.03 -50.99
C THR A 927 -2.38 8.47 -51.47
N PRO A 928 -1.59 9.00 -52.43
CA PRO A 928 -1.81 10.35 -52.97
C PRO A 928 -2.90 10.36 -54.04
N HIS A 929 -3.82 11.32 -53.96
CA HIS A 929 -4.92 11.50 -54.92
C HIS A 929 -4.64 12.58 -55.96
N HIS A 930 -4.75 12.22 -57.24
CA HIS A 930 -4.56 13.06 -58.43
C HIS A 930 -3.15 13.64 -58.67
N THR A 931 -2.90 13.95 -59.94
CA THR A 931 -1.68 14.62 -60.43
C THR A 931 -2.08 15.51 -61.60
N GLU A 932 -2.25 16.80 -61.37
CA GLU A 932 -2.53 17.76 -62.45
C GLU A 932 -1.23 18.23 -63.12
N THR A 933 -1.25 18.32 -64.45
CA THR A 933 -0.08 18.73 -65.24
C THR A 933 -0.23 20.20 -65.65
N ILE A 934 0.37 21.10 -64.88
CA ILE A 934 0.34 22.53 -65.15
C ILE A 934 1.12 22.82 -66.44
N THR A 935 0.44 23.34 -67.45
CA THR A 935 1.05 23.74 -68.73
C THR A 935 1.22 25.25 -68.75
N ASN A 936 2.47 25.72 -68.67
CA ASN A 936 2.77 27.16 -68.60
C ASN A 936 2.34 27.88 -69.88
N LYS A 937 1.51 28.92 -69.72
CA LYS A 937 1.11 29.82 -70.80
C LYS A 937 1.56 31.24 -70.45
N VAL A 938 2.74 31.62 -70.95
CA VAL A 938 3.32 32.95 -70.72
C VAL A 938 2.43 34.03 -71.36
N THR A 939 2.31 35.18 -70.72
CA THR A 939 1.78 36.41 -71.31
C THR A 939 2.56 37.56 -70.70
N GLU A 940 3.32 38.28 -71.53
CA GLU A 940 4.16 39.39 -71.11
C GLU A 940 3.39 40.71 -71.14
N THR A 941 3.70 41.61 -70.21
CA THR A 941 3.31 43.01 -70.27
C THR A 941 4.52 43.86 -69.90
N GLN A 942 5.00 44.68 -70.84
CA GLN A 942 6.11 45.61 -70.61
C GLN A 942 5.58 46.97 -70.16
N THR A 943 6.37 47.66 -69.33
CA THR A 943 6.20 49.10 -69.05
C THR A 943 7.57 49.76 -69.15
N GLU A 944 7.68 50.77 -70.01
CA GLU A 944 8.94 51.45 -70.33
C GLU A 944 9.01 52.82 -69.62
N THR A 945 10.15 53.12 -68.99
CA THR A 945 10.39 54.40 -68.30
C THR A 945 11.67 55.03 -68.85
N GLN A 946 11.53 56.07 -69.66
CA GLN A 946 12.67 56.83 -70.20
C GLN A 946 13.00 58.05 -69.34
N THR A 947 14.29 58.24 -69.08
CA THR A 947 14.84 59.44 -68.41
C THR A 947 15.88 60.05 -69.35
N VAL A 948 15.82 61.36 -69.59
CA VAL A 948 16.72 62.05 -70.52
C VAL A 948 17.40 63.23 -69.83
N GLU A 949 18.72 63.14 -69.67
CA GLU A 949 19.55 64.29 -69.31
C GLU A 949 19.89 65.13 -70.56
N LYS A 950 19.73 66.45 -70.46
CA LYS A 950 20.52 67.44 -71.22
C LYS A 950 20.76 68.67 -70.35
N GLY A 951 21.94 69.26 -70.51
CA GLY A 951 22.40 70.38 -69.68
C GLY A 951 21.90 71.75 -70.13
N ASP A 952 22.07 72.68 -69.19
CA ASP A 952 22.11 74.15 -69.32
C ASP A 952 20.84 74.99 -69.51
N VAL A 953 20.78 76.03 -68.65
CA VAL A 953 19.99 77.28 -68.70
C VAL A 953 18.46 77.22 -68.41
N LYS A 954 18.14 77.63 -67.17
CA LYS A 954 16.95 78.36 -66.69
C LYS A 954 15.52 77.78 -66.84
N THR A 955 15.08 77.24 -65.70
CA THR A 955 13.81 77.54 -64.99
C THR A 955 12.45 77.06 -65.55
N ASP A 956 11.62 76.63 -64.59
CA ASP A 956 10.15 76.59 -64.57
C ASP A 956 9.36 75.45 -65.27
N VAL A 957 8.60 74.73 -64.40
CA VAL A 957 7.16 74.39 -64.54
C VAL A 957 6.73 73.27 -65.52
N LYS A 958 5.65 72.48 -65.34
CA LYS A 958 4.86 71.94 -64.18
C LYS A 958 3.65 71.14 -64.73
N THR A 959 3.13 70.12 -64.01
CA THR A 959 1.77 69.53 -64.19
C THR A 959 1.49 68.84 -65.56
N VAL A 960 0.39 68.13 -65.87
CA VAL A 960 -0.97 67.96 -65.27
C VAL A 960 -1.42 66.47 -65.31
N GLU A 961 -2.42 66.09 -64.51
CA GLU A 961 -3.13 64.79 -64.49
C GLU A 961 -4.04 64.51 -65.72
N LYS A 962 -4.51 63.24 -65.88
CA LYS A 962 -5.93 62.96 -66.20
C LYS A 962 -6.38 61.51 -65.93
N THR A 963 -7.67 61.32 -65.66
CA THR A 963 -8.34 60.02 -65.36
C THR A 963 -9.66 59.88 -66.14
N VAL A 964 -10.00 58.68 -66.63
CA VAL A 964 -11.32 58.31 -67.23
C VAL A 964 -11.64 56.82 -66.95
N THR A 965 -12.93 56.44 -66.84
CA THR A 965 -13.42 55.11 -66.40
C THR A 965 -14.52 54.55 -67.34
N VAL A 966 -14.62 53.22 -67.51
CA VAL A 966 -15.74 52.49 -68.17
C VAL A 966 -16.07 51.18 -67.40
N THR A 967 -17.25 50.58 -67.61
CA THR A 967 -18.01 49.79 -66.59
C THR A 967 -18.26 48.29 -66.88
N LYS A 968 -18.78 47.56 -65.86
CA LYS A 968 -19.11 46.10 -65.81
C LYS A 968 -20.43 45.72 -66.54
N PRO A 969 -20.76 44.40 -66.71
CA PRO A 969 -21.40 43.55 -65.66
C PRO A 969 -20.55 42.30 -65.32
N GLY A 970 -20.79 41.44 -64.31
CA GLY A 970 -21.90 41.20 -63.35
C GLY A 970 -22.27 39.69 -63.37
N SER A 971 -22.54 38.92 -62.31
CA SER A 971 -22.70 39.11 -60.84
C SER A 971 -21.63 38.31 -60.04
N GLY A 972 -21.38 38.43 -58.73
CA GLY A 972 -22.10 39.03 -57.59
C GLY A 972 -22.64 37.93 -56.65
N GLY A 973 -22.51 37.97 -55.32
CA GLY A 973 -21.80 38.87 -54.38
C GLY A 973 -21.32 38.05 -53.15
N LYS A 974 -20.71 38.62 -52.10
CA LYS A 974 -20.74 39.98 -51.54
C LYS A 974 -19.35 40.38 -51.01
N VAL A 975 -18.94 41.63 -51.21
CA VAL A 975 -17.63 42.21 -50.82
C VAL A 975 -17.87 43.57 -50.15
N THR A 976 -17.08 43.89 -49.12
CA THR A 976 -16.67 45.24 -48.62
C THR A 976 -16.01 45.04 -47.24
N GLU A 977 -14.93 45.69 -46.82
CA GLU A 977 -13.89 46.53 -47.47
C GLU A 977 -12.70 46.50 -46.46
N GLU A 978 -11.51 46.06 -46.86
CA GLU A 978 -10.38 46.88 -47.33
C GLU A 978 -9.76 47.80 -46.24
N CYS A 979 -8.48 47.56 -45.93
CA CYS A 979 -7.60 48.49 -45.22
C CYS A 979 -6.14 48.23 -45.64
N THR A 980 -5.33 49.29 -45.74
CA THR A 980 -4.16 49.33 -46.64
C THR A 980 -2.86 48.78 -46.04
N MET A 981 -1.98 48.24 -46.90
CA MET A 981 -0.62 47.81 -46.51
C MET A 981 0.30 49.00 -46.14
N ILE A 982 1.23 48.73 -45.23
CA ILE A 982 2.56 49.35 -45.21
C ILE A 982 3.58 48.19 -45.28
N GLN A 983 4.55 48.28 -46.19
CA GLN A 983 5.66 47.34 -46.29
C GLN A 983 6.85 47.81 -45.44
N THR A 984 7.55 46.87 -44.79
CA THR A 984 8.98 47.01 -44.46
C THR A 984 9.71 45.71 -44.75
N THR A 985 10.96 45.81 -45.19
CA THR A 985 11.74 44.73 -45.81
C THR A 985 12.74 44.13 -44.83
N ASP A 986 12.75 42.80 -44.67
CA ASP A 986 13.76 42.10 -43.86
C ASP A 986 15.11 42.00 -44.59
N THR A 987 16.08 42.82 -44.17
CA THR A 987 17.49 42.64 -44.52
C THR A 987 18.16 41.69 -43.53
N TRP A 988 18.70 40.57 -44.05
CA TRP A 988 19.42 39.57 -43.26
C TRP A 988 20.75 40.12 -42.71
N VAL A 989 21.02 39.87 -41.43
CA VAL A 989 22.36 40.05 -40.84
C VAL A 989 22.75 38.80 -40.07
N THR A 990 23.75 38.08 -40.58
CA THR A 990 24.41 36.98 -39.86
C THR A 990 25.52 37.55 -38.99
N ARG A 991 25.59 37.20 -37.70
CA ARG A 991 26.82 37.43 -36.92
C ARG A 991 27.05 36.41 -35.81
N THR A 992 28.29 35.95 -35.74
CA THR A 992 28.81 35.04 -34.71
C THR A 992 29.61 35.85 -33.67
N SER A 993 29.65 35.32 -32.44
CA SER A 993 30.74 35.47 -31.46
C SER A 993 30.67 36.57 -30.38
N LEU A 994 31.07 36.11 -29.18
CA LEU A 994 31.75 36.78 -28.06
C LEU A 994 31.06 37.81 -27.12
N HIS A 995 31.01 37.39 -25.84
CA HIS A 995 31.22 38.14 -24.59
C HIS A 995 30.26 39.26 -24.07
N THR A 996 29.51 38.86 -23.02
CA THR A 996 29.43 39.50 -21.67
C THR A 996 28.58 40.78 -21.46
N SER A 997 28.03 40.90 -20.23
CA SER A 997 27.45 42.11 -19.59
C SER A 997 25.99 42.53 -19.90
N THR A 998 25.03 41.82 -19.30
CA THR A 998 24.28 42.27 -18.09
C THR A 998 23.82 43.76 -17.95
N ILE A 999 22.52 43.96 -17.62
CA ILE A 999 21.87 45.17 -16.99
C ILE A 999 21.70 46.42 -17.90
N THR A 1000 20.61 47.22 -17.92
CA THR A 1000 19.23 47.14 -17.33
C THR A 1000 18.29 48.27 -17.87
N SER A 1001 16.98 48.07 -17.72
CA SER A 1001 15.87 49.08 -17.61
C SER A 1001 15.15 49.65 -18.86
N THR A 1002 13.88 49.21 -19.00
CA THR A 1002 12.67 50.01 -18.66
C THR A 1002 12.45 51.40 -19.31
N SER A 1003 11.45 51.50 -20.20
CA SER A 1003 10.25 52.33 -19.91
C SER A 1003 9.02 51.97 -20.75
N THR A 1004 7.97 51.51 -20.05
CA THR A 1004 6.58 52.01 -20.06
C THR A 1004 6.00 52.71 -21.30
N VAL A 1005 4.83 52.25 -21.78
CA VAL A 1005 3.56 53.03 -21.75
C VAL A 1005 2.33 52.09 -21.87
N THR A 1006 1.59 52.05 -20.76
CA THR A 1006 0.11 52.04 -20.60
C THR A 1006 -0.81 51.40 -21.66
N SER A 1007 -1.70 50.52 -21.19
CA SER A 1007 -3.07 50.39 -21.73
C SER A 1007 -4.06 50.13 -20.58
N THR A 1008 -5.22 50.78 -20.62
CA THR A 1008 -6.16 50.88 -19.50
C THR A 1008 -7.32 49.89 -19.65
N VAL A 1009 -7.64 49.15 -18.59
CA VAL A 1009 -8.91 48.40 -18.49
C VAL A 1009 -9.63 48.82 -17.20
N THR A 1010 -10.90 49.21 -17.34
CA THR A 1010 -11.73 49.74 -16.26
C THR A 1010 -12.15 48.63 -15.31
N LEU A 1011 -11.80 48.75 -14.02
CA LEU A 1011 -12.11 47.75 -12.99
C LEU A 1011 -13.08 48.32 -11.95
N THR A 1012 -14.28 47.74 -11.86
CA THR A 1012 -15.34 48.19 -10.97
C THR A 1012 -15.15 47.65 -9.54
N SER A 1013 -15.12 48.56 -8.56
CA SER A 1013 -15.48 48.44 -7.12
C SER A 1013 -15.60 47.05 -6.45
N MET A 1014 -15.12 46.83 -5.20
CA MET A 1014 -14.73 47.81 -4.17
C MET A 1014 -13.95 47.18 -2.99
N ARG A 1015 -12.81 47.80 -2.62
CA ARG A 1015 -12.20 47.83 -1.24
C ARG A 1015 -11.70 46.50 -0.63
N LYS A 1016 -10.73 46.48 0.31
CA LYS A 1016 -9.61 47.39 0.66
C LYS A 1016 -8.66 46.62 1.61
N CYS A 1017 -7.39 46.43 1.24
CA CYS A 1017 -6.31 46.18 2.20
C CYS A 1017 -5.08 47.01 1.78
N LYS A 1018 -4.38 47.59 2.76
CA LYS A 1018 -3.03 48.17 2.56
C LYS A 1018 -1.98 47.13 2.96
N PRO A 1019 -0.80 47.07 2.31
CA PRO A 1019 0.29 46.19 2.72
C PRO A 1019 1.10 46.80 3.88
N THR A 1020 1.57 45.95 4.79
CA THR A 1020 2.60 46.33 5.77
C THR A 1020 3.63 45.20 5.95
N LYS A 1021 4.89 45.61 5.89
CA LYS A 1021 6.18 44.90 6.02
C LYS A 1021 6.24 43.63 6.89
N CYS A 1022 7.14 42.72 6.48
CA CYS A 1022 7.79 41.75 7.36
C CYS A 1022 8.90 42.41 8.21
N THR A 1023 9.14 41.91 9.42
CA THR A 1023 10.40 42.09 10.19
C THR A 1023 10.56 40.95 11.21
N THR A 1024 11.77 40.78 11.76
CA THR A 1024 12.26 39.55 12.39
C THR A 1024 12.29 39.53 13.94
N ASP A 1025 12.46 38.32 14.49
CA ASP A 1025 13.10 37.95 15.77
C ASP A 1025 12.49 38.30 17.15
N SER A 1026 12.11 37.22 17.85
CA SER A 1026 12.50 36.83 19.23
C SER A 1026 12.53 37.86 20.38
N THR A 1027 11.65 37.71 21.38
CA THR A 1027 12.02 37.36 22.80
C THR A 1027 10.79 37.10 23.71
N LYS A 1028 11.00 37.01 25.03
CA LYS A 1028 10.34 36.13 26.03
C LYS A 1028 9.30 36.82 26.95
N GLU A 1029 8.40 36.00 27.50
CA GLU A 1029 7.72 36.06 28.83
C GLU A 1029 6.38 36.81 29.13
N THR A 1030 5.48 36.02 29.75
CA THR A 1030 4.40 36.33 30.72
C THR A 1030 3.23 37.28 30.37
N GLN A 1031 2.02 36.71 30.25
CA GLN A 1031 0.92 36.87 31.23
C GLN A 1031 -0.15 35.76 31.06
N LYS A 1032 -1.25 35.79 31.85
CA LYS A 1032 -2.14 34.65 32.16
C LYS A 1032 -3.53 34.71 31.49
N GLU A 1033 -4.07 33.52 31.22
CA GLU A 1033 -5.49 33.10 31.32
C GLU A 1033 -6.62 33.99 30.76
N GLU A 1034 -7.25 33.53 29.68
CA GLU A 1034 -8.71 33.49 29.50
C GLU A 1034 -9.07 32.30 28.57
N ASP A 1035 -10.26 31.71 28.71
CA ASP A 1035 -10.63 30.43 28.07
C ASP A 1035 -11.12 30.58 26.61
N GLU A 1036 -10.60 29.74 25.69
CA GLU A 1036 -11.21 29.48 24.38
C GLU A 1036 -11.38 27.98 24.10
N GLU A 1037 -12.49 27.61 23.46
CA GLU A 1037 -12.76 26.24 23.02
C GLU A 1037 -11.69 25.74 22.03
N VAL A 1038 -11.06 24.60 22.33
CA VAL A 1038 -10.16 23.91 21.38
C VAL A 1038 -10.96 23.30 20.23
N LYS A 1039 -11.29 24.13 19.24
CA LYS A 1039 -11.86 23.68 17.97
C LYS A 1039 -10.84 22.79 17.25
N PRO A 1040 -11.23 21.59 16.77
CA PRO A 1040 -10.30 20.70 16.07
C PRO A 1040 -9.76 21.39 14.82
N ASN A 1041 -8.46 21.25 14.60
CA ASN A 1041 -7.72 21.99 13.58
C ASN A 1041 -8.31 21.75 12.18
N ASN A 1042 -8.90 22.79 11.57
CA ASN A 1042 -9.40 22.71 10.19
C ASN A 1042 -8.21 22.74 9.23
N GLY A 1043 -7.57 21.58 9.07
CA GLY A 1043 -6.65 21.32 7.97
C GLY A 1043 -7.25 21.76 6.63
N MET A 1044 -6.40 22.31 5.77
CA MET A 1044 -6.82 23.14 4.63
C MET A 1044 -7.74 22.37 3.67
N LYS A 1045 -9.07 22.58 3.81
CA LYS A 1045 -10.11 21.91 3.03
C LYS A 1045 -10.13 22.39 1.57
N ILE A 1046 -9.23 21.83 0.76
CA ILE A 1046 -9.31 21.88 -0.70
C ILE A 1046 -10.66 21.28 -1.10
N ARG A 1047 -11.56 22.12 -1.61
CA ARG A 1047 -12.92 21.70 -1.96
C ARG A 1047 -12.86 20.97 -3.31
N VAL A 1048 -13.34 19.72 -3.34
CA VAL A 1048 -13.34 18.85 -4.53
C VAL A 1048 -13.87 19.54 -5.82
N PRO A 1049 -14.89 20.43 -5.80
CA PRO A 1049 -15.32 21.18 -6.98
C PRO A 1049 -14.23 22.05 -7.65
N ASP A 1050 -13.23 22.51 -6.90
CA ASP A 1050 -12.19 23.39 -7.45
C ASP A 1050 -11.14 22.61 -8.24
N MET A 1051 -10.85 21.35 -7.90
CA MET A 1051 -10.10 20.44 -8.79
C MET A 1051 -10.86 20.14 -10.07
N ILE A 1052 -12.19 19.99 -10.00
CA ILE A 1052 -13.03 19.76 -11.20
C ILE A 1052 -13.01 21.00 -12.10
N LYS A 1053 -13.01 22.21 -11.53
CA LYS A 1053 -12.76 23.45 -12.30
C LYS A 1053 -11.37 23.49 -12.92
N ILE A 1054 -10.32 23.09 -12.21
CA ILE A 1054 -8.95 23.07 -12.76
C ILE A 1054 -8.84 22.07 -13.93
N MET A 1055 -9.45 20.89 -13.83
CA MET A 1055 -9.50 19.93 -14.95
C MET A 1055 -10.29 20.47 -16.14
N LEU A 1056 -11.44 21.10 -15.93
CA LEU A 1056 -12.23 21.72 -17.01
C LEU A 1056 -11.49 22.91 -17.65
N LEU A 1057 -10.80 23.74 -16.86
CA LEU A 1057 -9.98 24.84 -17.37
C LEU A 1057 -8.76 24.33 -18.15
N GLY A 1058 -8.12 23.24 -17.71
CA GLY A 1058 -7.03 22.59 -18.46
C GLY A 1058 -7.49 22.10 -19.84
N VAL A 1059 -8.68 21.49 -19.92
CA VAL A 1059 -9.29 21.06 -21.20
C VAL A 1059 -9.68 22.25 -22.09
N ILE A 1060 -10.11 23.38 -21.52
CA ILE A 1060 -10.47 24.58 -22.29
C ILE A 1060 -9.22 25.33 -22.79
N VAL A 1061 -8.17 25.44 -21.98
CA VAL A 1061 -6.92 26.14 -22.35
C VAL A 1061 -6.13 25.35 -23.40
N MET A 1062 -6.09 24.01 -23.32
CA MET A 1062 -5.54 23.16 -24.40
C MET A 1062 -6.46 23.05 -25.63
N GLY A 1063 -7.57 23.80 -25.67
CA GLY A 1063 -8.38 24.03 -26.88
C GLY A 1063 -8.16 25.42 -27.50
N MET A 1064 -7.22 26.21 -26.98
CA MET A 1064 -6.93 27.59 -27.43
C MET A 1064 -5.41 27.89 -27.56
N MET A 1065 -4.58 26.86 -27.56
CA MET A 1065 -3.14 26.86 -27.88
C MET A 1065 -2.83 25.68 -28.81
#